data_AF-A0A829Y4U3-F1
#
_entry.id   AF-A0A829Y4U3-F1
#
_cell.length_a   1.000
_cell.length_b   1.000
_cell.length_c   1.000
_cell.angle_alpha   90.00
_cell.angle_beta   90.00
_cell.angle_gamma   90.00
#
_symmetry.space_group_name_H-M   'P 1'
#
loop_
_entity.id
_entity.type
_entity.pdbx_description
1 polymer ?
#
loop_
_entity_poly.entity_id
_entity_poly.type
_entity_poly.pdbx_seq_one_letter_code
_entity_poly.pdbx_strand_id
1 'polypeptide(L)'
;MNGRLARFALTGLLLAGLQACGGGSGTQQQPAGQEPPPTTPPPANGSSGLDARPANATCIAWPRPVAGSDISLSRFTSLSFNMPVALLQAPNDSARWFVVQQDGIVMQFSGTTPTSSSTFIDISDRVRDGGEMGLLGMAFHPNYPTDNRVFLSYTHGDPLVSRISAFTSSDGGATLNPATESIVLTINQPDENHNGGNIAFGPDGYLYIGMGDGGGGGDTHGDRGNGQRLTTMLGKMLRIDVTNAAQYAIPSTNPYFGNALCPAGGRTSGECPEIYAYGFRNPWRWSFDRENGDLWVGDVGQGIWEEVDQVTLGGNYGWRCREGAHDYNTDGTPGCTGSTLIDPVAEYNHTLGNSITGGYVYRGAQNSSLLGRYLFGDFDSGRIWAWLAESAAQPREPTELLDTELNISSFAQGNDGELYVVDYRGTLQRIDFESVVGANTAPRQLSETGCVSSTDPKQPASGLIPYAINAPFWSDGAEKDRWIALPEGQGIGVGTDGDWSFPAGTVLMKNFRIGTQLVETRLFMRHPDGVWGGFSYEWNAEQTQATLLEGGATRDLGGGRSWIFPSEGECLDCHTQAAGRSLGLETAQLNRSFTYPQTNRSANELTTLNHIGLLTPAIADASTQPSLPDPYGTTGTLNDRARAYLHTNCSQCHRPGGVTSTNLDLRYTTSLTATNACNTVPQRGDLGLGSDARVIAPGSSANSLVVNRMNRRDSSAMPPLASLTPDTAGVSLISQWIDSLSSCQ
;
A
#
# COMPACT_ATOMS: atom_id res chain seq x y z
N MET A 1 8.78 58.70 13.22
CA MET A 1 9.81 59.68 13.64
C MET A 1 11.09 58.92 13.93
N ASN A 2 12.16 59.27 13.20
CA ASN A 2 13.61 59.08 13.45
C ASN A 2 14.11 57.68 13.84
N GLY A 3 14.98 56.97 13.10
CA GLY A 3 15.95 57.34 12.06
C GLY A 3 17.38 57.41 12.63
N ARG A 4 18.34 56.80 11.90
CA ARG A 4 19.83 56.86 11.96
C ARG A 4 20.51 55.59 12.52
N LEU A 5 21.62 55.06 11.98
CA LEU A 5 22.57 55.54 10.97
C LEU A 5 23.42 54.35 10.45
N ALA A 6 23.92 54.47 9.23
CA ALA A 6 24.76 53.50 8.53
C ALA A 6 26.24 53.96 8.43
N ARG A 7 27.09 53.00 8.04
CA ARG A 7 28.41 53.08 7.36
C ARG A 7 29.68 53.15 8.20
N PHE A 8 30.59 52.22 7.94
CA PHE A 8 31.95 52.48 7.44
C PHE A 8 32.42 51.33 6.54
N ALA A 9 33.22 51.67 5.52
CA ALA A 9 33.66 50.82 4.42
C ALA A 9 35.19 50.90 4.23
N LEU A 10 35.75 49.85 3.59
CA LEU A 10 36.96 49.83 2.72
C LEU A 10 38.33 50.13 3.41
N THR A 11 39.52 49.56 3.08
CA THR A 11 40.11 48.94 1.88
C THR A 11 41.51 48.35 2.24
N GLY A 12 42.08 47.45 1.41
CA GLY A 12 43.55 47.25 1.25
C GLY A 12 43.97 45.79 0.98
N LEU A 13 44.01 45.27 -0.26
CA LEU A 13 45.05 45.30 -1.33
C LEU A 13 46.32 44.42 -1.13
N LEU A 14 46.47 43.45 -2.05
CA LEU A 14 47.67 42.94 -2.78
C LEU A 14 48.79 42.15 -2.07
N LEU A 15 49.08 40.93 -2.57
CA LEU A 15 50.25 40.69 -3.41
C LEU A 15 50.12 39.43 -4.29
N ALA A 16 50.66 39.52 -5.50
CA ALA A 16 50.64 38.52 -6.57
C ALA A 16 51.89 37.63 -6.57
N GLY A 17 51.78 36.45 -7.21
CA GLY A 17 52.90 35.62 -7.64
C GLY A 17 52.46 34.61 -8.70
N LEU A 18 52.85 34.86 -9.95
CA LEU A 18 52.62 34.01 -11.13
C LEU A 18 53.99 33.58 -11.70
N GLN A 19 53.97 32.45 -12.44
CA GLN A 19 55.03 31.79 -13.22
C GLN A 19 55.81 30.68 -12.47
N ALA A 20 56.12 29.51 -13.03
CA ALA A 20 56.27 29.11 -14.43
C ALA A 20 56.07 27.59 -14.64
N CYS A 21 55.79 27.20 -15.90
CA CYS A 21 55.85 25.84 -16.43
C CYS A 21 57.29 25.28 -16.43
N GLY A 22 57.44 23.96 -16.24
CA GLY A 22 58.67 23.24 -16.54
C GLY A 22 58.60 21.77 -16.10
N GLY A 23 58.59 20.85 -17.07
CA GLY A 23 58.47 19.41 -16.84
C GLY A 23 59.69 18.76 -16.16
N GLY A 24 59.44 17.59 -15.56
CA GLY A 24 60.46 16.74 -14.97
C GLY A 24 59.88 15.39 -14.60
N SER A 25 60.26 14.38 -15.37
CA SER A 25 60.06 12.94 -15.17
C SER A 25 60.37 12.48 -13.74
N GLY A 26 59.42 11.75 -13.14
CA GLY A 26 59.60 11.09 -11.85
C GLY A 26 58.58 9.97 -11.68
N THR A 27 59.03 8.74 -11.92
CA THR A 27 58.35 7.48 -11.65
C THR A 27 57.80 7.42 -10.22
N GLN A 28 56.49 7.30 -10.05
CA GLN A 28 55.88 6.84 -8.79
C GLN A 28 55.32 5.44 -8.99
N GLN A 29 55.77 4.55 -8.11
CA GLN A 29 55.40 3.15 -8.00
C GLN A 29 53.89 2.97 -7.81
N GLN A 30 53.29 2.14 -8.66
CA GLN A 30 52.01 1.47 -8.43
C GLN A 30 52.15 0.51 -7.23
N PRO A 31 51.19 0.47 -6.28
CA PRO A 31 51.07 -0.64 -5.37
C PRO A 31 50.65 -1.89 -6.17
N ALA A 32 51.40 -2.97 -5.99
CA ALA A 32 51.11 -4.25 -6.61
C ALA A 32 49.87 -4.91 -5.96
N GLY A 33 48.99 -5.44 -6.82
CA GLY A 33 48.30 -6.70 -6.56
C GLY A 33 46.98 -6.65 -5.78
N GLN A 34 45.89 -6.40 -6.49
CA GLN A 34 44.76 -7.34 -6.42
C GLN A 34 44.54 -7.89 -7.83
N GLU A 35 44.86 -9.18 -8.01
CA GLU A 35 44.45 -9.94 -9.18
C GLU A 35 42.92 -9.82 -9.32
N PRO A 36 42.39 -9.61 -10.55
CA PRO A 36 40.97 -9.81 -10.78
C PRO A 36 40.60 -11.23 -10.35
N PRO A 37 39.39 -11.46 -9.81
CA PRO A 37 38.98 -12.80 -9.39
C PRO A 37 39.16 -13.77 -10.57
N PRO A 38 39.56 -15.03 -10.31
CA PRO A 38 39.87 -15.96 -11.37
C PRO A 38 38.66 -16.10 -12.29
N THR A 39 38.79 -15.57 -13.50
CA THR A 39 37.85 -15.85 -14.58
C THR A 39 37.98 -17.33 -14.86
N THR A 40 36.98 -18.11 -14.46
CA THR A 40 36.79 -19.46 -15.01
C THR A 40 36.93 -19.34 -16.53
N PRO A 41 37.75 -20.19 -17.19
CA PRO A 41 37.86 -20.15 -18.64
C PRO A 41 36.46 -20.28 -19.24
N PRO A 42 36.10 -19.48 -20.26
CA PRO A 42 34.82 -19.65 -20.94
C PRO A 42 34.73 -21.11 -21.41
N PRO A 43 33.60 -21.78 -21.18
CA PRO A 43 33.46 -23.16 -21.56
C PRO A 43 33.62 -23.26 -23.09
N ALA A 44 34.21 -24.36 -23.56
CA ALA A 44 34.68 -24.51 -24.95
C ALA A 44 33.59 -24.16 -25.98
N ASN A 45 33.97 -23.50 -27.08
CA ASN A 45 33.10 -23.11 -28.20
C ASN A 45 32.07 -24.22 -28.51
N GLY A 46 30.80 -24.00 -28.11
CA GLY A 46 29.70 -24.97 -28.27
C GLY A 46 28.85 -25.25 -27.03
N SER A 47 29.25 -24.80 -25.84
CA SER A 47 28.47 -25.02 -24.59
C SER A 47 27.55 -23.86 -24.15
N SER A 48 27.72 -22.68 -24.73
CA SER A 48 26.90 -21.49 -24.48
C SER A 48 25.91 -21.25 -25.61
N GLY A 49 24.74 -20.72 -25.27
CA GLY A 49 23.71 -20.32 -26.22
C GLY A 49 24.00 -19.00 -26.93
N LEU A 50 24.84 -18.14 -26.34
CA LEU A 50 25.25 -16.84 -26.89
C LEU A 50 26.77 -16.73 -26.90
N ASP A 51 27.35 -16.10 -27.93
CA ASP A 51 28.81 -15.94 -28.05
C ASP A 51 29.34 -14.84 -27.14
N ALA A 52 28.58 -13.75 -27.02
CA ALA A 52 28.90 -12.59 -26.20
C ALA A 52 27.62 -11.93 -25.70
N ARG A 53 27.74 -11.09 -24.67
CA ARG A 53 26.63 -10.27 -24.17
C ARG A 53 26.19 -9.29 -25.27
N PRO A 54 24.90 -9.27 -25.64
CA PRO A 54 24.36 -8.24 -26.53
C PRO A 54 24.51 -6.86 -25.90
N ALA A 55 24.92 -5.87 -26.69
CA ALA A 55 24.99 -4.48 -26.23
C ALA A 55 23.57 -3.91 -26.04
N ASN A 56 23.30 -3.36 -24.86
CA ASN A 56 22.02 -2.74 -24.51
C ASN A 56 22.14 -1.22 -24.52
N ALA A 57 21.99 -0.65 -25.72
CA ALA A 57 22.07 0.80 -25.91
C ALA A 57 20.75 1.54 -25.67
N THR A 58 19.60 0.84 -25.69
CA THR A 58 18.28 1.48 -25.79
C THR A 58 17.29 1.12 -24.69
N CYS A 59 17.30 -0.12 -24.18
CA CYS A 59 16.35 -0.56 -23.16
C CYS A 59 16.93 -0.41 -21.76
N ILE A 60 16.92 0.82 -21.26
CA ILE A 60 17.36 1.16 -19.91
C ILE A 60 16.16 1.71 -19.17
N ALA A 61 16.01 1.34 -17.90
CA ALA A 61 14.93 1.89 -17.09
C ALA A 61 15.06 3.42 -17.06
N TRP A 62 14.03 4.11 -17.53
CA TRP A 62 13.95 5.56 -17.45
C TRP A 62 13.97 6.02 -15.98
N PRO A 63 14.34 7.28 -15.71
CA PRO A 63 14.05 7.90 -14.41
C PRO A 63 12.63 7.54 -14.01
N ARG A 64 12.45 7.10 -12.75
CA ARG A 64 11.11 6.82 -12.23
C ARG A 64 10.26 8.03 -12.57
N PRO A 65 9.08 7.85 -13.18
CA PRO A 65 8.14 8.94 -13.31
C PRO A 65 7.98 9.49 -11.90
N VAL A 66 8.48 10.71 -11.70
CA VAL A 66 8.24 11.38 -10.43
C VAL A 66 6.72 11.39 -10.36
N ALA A 67 6.15 10.98 -9.23
CA ALA A 67 4.82 11.47 -8.89
C ALA A 67 5.04 12.99 -8.76
N GLY A 68 5.07 13.66 -9.91
CA GLY A 68 5.36 15.07 -10.01
C GLY A 68 4.35 15.74 -9.11
N SER A 69 4.87 16.61 -8.26
CA SER A 69 4.16 17.65 -7.54
C SER A 69 3.36 18.54 -8.49
N ASP A 70 2.35 17.95 -9.13
CA ASP A 70 1.44 18.59 -10.07
C ASP A 70 0.01 18.42 -9.53
N ILE A 71 -0.12 18.33 -8.21
CA ILE A 71 -1.37 18.67 -7.56
C ILE A 71 -1.41 20.19 -7.39
N SER A 72 -2.51 20.81 -7.78
CA SER A 72 -2.82 22.19 -7.45
C SER A 72 -4.15 22.25 -6.71
N LEU A 73 -4.42 23.36 -6.05
CA LEU A 73 -5.64 23.52 -5.26
C LEU A 73 -6.56 24.55 -5.91
N SER A 74 -7.72 24.10 -6.36
CA SER A 74 -8.79 24.99 -6.82
C SER A 74 -9.75 25.30 -5.69
N ARG A 75 -9.73 26.55 -5.24
CA ARG A 75 -10.60 27.03 -4.16
C ARG A 75 -12.04 27.20 -4.63
N PHE A 76 -12.98 26.84 -3.75
CA PHE A 76 -14.39 27.23 -3.83
C PHE A 76 -14.53 28.72 -3.43
N THR A 77 -14.40 29.64 -4.39
CA THR A 77 -14.19 31.07 -4.12
C THR A 77 -15.42 31.83 -3.62
N SER A 78 -16.64 31.36 -3.91
CA SER A 78 -17.89 32.03 -3.52
C SER A 78 -18.43 31.59 -2.17
N LEU A 79 -17.77 30.66 -1.49
CA LEU A 79 -18.19 30.14 -0.18
C LEU A 79 -17.14 30.44 0.89
N SER A 80 -17.60 30.59 2.12
CA SER A 80 -16.78 30.64 3.32
C SER A 80 -17.55 30.01 4.47
N PHE A 81 -16.84 29.30 5.33
CA PHE A 81 -17.39 28.54 6.44
C PHE A 81 -16.71 28.94 7.75
N ASN A 82 -17.36 28.70 8.89
CA ASN A 82 -16.77 28.94 10.20
C ASN A 82 -16.06 27.68 10.67
N MET A 83 -14.73 27.72 10.83
CA MET A 83 -13.92 26.62 11.37
C MET A 83 -14.36 25.22 10.88
N PRO A 84 -14.37 24.98 9.54
CA PRO A 84 -14.83 23.72 9.00
C PRO A 84 -13.85 22.61 9.38
N VAL A 85 -14.38 21.47 9.80
CA VAL A 85 -13.59 20.32 10.25
C VAL A 85 -13.87 19.05 9.45
N ALA A 86 -14.95 18.98 8.67
CA ALA A 86 -15.17 17.88 7.73
C ALA A 86 -15.96 18.33 6.51
N LEU A 87 -15.74 17.65 5.40
CA LEU A 87 -16.48 17.77 4.14
C LEU A 87 -16.84 16.35 3.67
N LEU A 88 -18.08 16.13 3.26
CA LEU A 88 -18.52 14.81 2.78
C LEU A 88 -19.71 14.91 1.82
N GLN A 89 -19.89 13.87 1.01
CA GLN A 89 -21.11 13.61 0.25
C GLN A 89 -21.91 12.49 0.92
N ALA A 90 -23.23 12.48 0.71
CA ALA A 90 -24.04 11.35 1.13
C ALA A 90 -23.88 10.17 0.15
N PRO A 91 -24.06 8.92 0.60
CA PRO A 91 -24.07 7.76 -0.29
C PRO A 91 -25.06 7.97 -1.44
N ASN A 92 -24.61 7.73 -2.68
CA ASN A 92 -25.42 7.87 -3.91
C ASN A 92 -25.93 9.30 -4.22
N ASP A 93 -25.45 10.33 -3.53
CA ASP A 93 -25.74 11.74 -3.84
C ASP A 93 -24.45 12.50 -4.15
N SER A 94 -24.05 12.48 -5.41
CA SER A 94 -22.87 13.20 -5.88
C SER A 94 -23.13 14.70 -6.15
N ALA A 95 -24.37 15.18 -5.96
CA ALA A 95 -24.73 16.55 -6.28
C ALA A 95 -24.54 17.50 -5.11
N ARG A 96 -24.67 17.00 -3.87
CA ARG A 96 -24.61 17.80 -2.65
C ARG A 96 -23.38 17.51 -1.82
N TRP A 97 -22.91 18.56 -1.17
CA TRP A 97 -21.79 18.54 -0.22
C TRP A 97 -22.27 19.04 1.13
N PHE A 98 -21.75 18.43 2.19
CA PHE A 98 -22.05 18.78 3.57
C PHE A 98 -20.75 19.18 4.28
N VAL A 99 -20.76 20.33 4.95
CA VAL A 99 -19.61 20.90 5.64
C VAL A 99 -19.92 20.96 7.13
N VAL A 100 -19.13 20.24 7.92
CA VAL A 100 -19.24 20.22 9.37
C VAL A 100 -18.42 21.36 9.94
N GLN A 101 -19.04 22.26 10.68
CA GLN A 101 -18.39 23.38 11.36
C GLN A 101 -18.25 23.09 12.85
N GLN A 102 -17.10 23.46 13.44
CA GLN A 102 -16.80 23.18 14.84
C GLN A 102 -17.84 23.77 15.81
N ASP A 103 -18.48 24.88 15.44
CA ASP A 103 -19.48 25.62 16.23
C ASP A 103 -20.86 24.93 16.33
N GLY A 104 -21.02 23.72 15.79
CA GLY A 104 -22.25 22.94 15.93
C GLY A 104 -23.22 23.08 14.76
N ILE A 105 -22.77 23.62 13.62
CA ILE A 105 -23.60 23.79 12.43
C ILE A 105 -23.08 22.89 11.31
N VAL A 106 -23.98 22.21 10.60
CA VAL A 106 -23.66 21.58 9.30
C VAL A 106 -24.26 22.42 8.20
N MET A 107 -23.42 22.87 7.27
CA MET A 107 -23.84 23.58 6.07
C MET A 107 -23.93 22.61 4.88
N GLN A 108 -24.73 22.94 3.87
CA GLN A 108 -24.76 22.21 2.60
C GLN A 108 -24.71 23.16 1.39
N PHE A 109 -24.19 22.66 0.29
CA PHE A 109 -24.21 23.32 -1.02
C PHE A 109 -24.28 22.29 -2.16
N SER A 110 -24.49 22.75 -3.39
CA SER A 110 -24.63 21.87 -4.56
C SER A 110 -23.71 22.27 -5.70
N GLY A 111 -23.22 21.25 -6.43
CA GLY A 111 -22.36 21.40 -7.60
C GLY A 111 -20.89 21.70 -7.27
N THR A 112 -20.08 21.81 -8.33
CA THR A 112 -18.62 22.01 -8.27
C THR A 112 -18.21 23.48 -8.26
N THR A 113 -19.12 24.38 -8.65
CA THR A 113 -18.94 25.84 -8.62
C THR A 113 -20.13 26.50 -7.90
N PRO A 114 -20.34 26.18 -6.61
CA PRO A 114 -21.46 26.69 -5.84
C PRO A 114 -21.33 28.20 -5.60
N THR A 115 -22.46 28.92 -5.66
CA THR A 115 -22.54 30.36 -5.37
C THR A 115 -23.17 30.69 -4.02
N SER A 116 -23.74 29.70 -3.34
CA SER A 116 -24.40 29.84 -2.05
C SER A 116 -24.42 28.52 -1.28
N SER A 117 -24.49 28.60 0.04
CA SER A 117 -24.73 27.47 0.95
C SER A 117 -25.98 27.71 1.79
N SER A 118 -26.47 26.67 2.46
CA SER A 118 -27.61 26.73 3.38
C SER A 118 -27.37 25.82 4.58
N THR A 119 -28.04 26.07 5.70
CA THR A 119 -27.94 25.22 6.89
C THR A 119 -28.64 23.89 6.67
N PHE A 120 -27.94 22.79 6.96
CA PHE A 120 -28.49 21.43 6.97
C PHE A 120 -29.00 21.05 8.37
N ILE A 121 -28.25 21.41 9.42
CA ILE A 121 -28.66 21.31 10.82
C ILE A 121 -27.90 22.34 11.66
N ASP A 122 -28.54 22.84 12.72
CA ASP A 122 -27.92 23.67 13.75
C ASP A 122 -28.20 23.05 15.13
N ILE A 123 -27.13 22.66 15.82
CA ILE A 123 -27.14 22.16 17.20
C ILE A 123 -26.17 22.97 18.09
N SER A 124 -25.83 24.19 17.69
CA SER A 124 -24.92 25.08 18.42
C SER A 124 -25.38 25.36 19.86
N ASP A 125 -26.68 25.24 20.14
CA ASP A 125 -27.28 25.41 21.45
C ASP A 125 -26.82 24.39 22.51
N ARG A 126 -26.26 23.25 22.09
CA ARG A 126 -25.79 22.17 22.97
C ARG A 126 -24.35 21.74 22.73
N VAL A 127 -23.69 22.26 21.70
CA VAL A 127 -22.27 21.97 21.47
C VAL A 127 -21.43 22.84 22.40
N ARG A 128 -20.41 22.23 23.02
CA ARG A 128 -19.33 22.97 23.70
C ARG A 128 -18.13 22.93 22.77
N ASP A 129 -17.78 24.07 22.15
CA ASP A 129 -16.72 24.21 21.17
C ASP A 129 -15.50 25.00 21.70
N GLY A 130 -14.41 24.97 20.93
CA GLY A 130 -13.16 25.68 21.21
C GLY A 130 -11.98 24.73 21.45
N GLY A 131 -10.79 25.12 20.98
CA GLY A 131 -9.64 24.21 20.98
C GLY A 131 -9.91 23.00 20.11
N GLU A 132 -9.79 21.79 20.67
CA GLU A 132 -10.13 20.53 20.00
C GLU A 132 -11.58 20.08 20.22
N MET A 133 -12.36 20.83 21.02
CA MET A 133 -13.78 20.57 21.25
C MET A 133 -14.64 21.14 20.12
N GLY A 134 -15.82 20.57 19.91
CA GLY A 134 -16.87 21.11 19.05
C GLY A 134 -17.76 20.01 18.46
N LEU A 135 -18.38 20.31 17.32
CA LEU A 135 -18.92 19.31 16.41
C LEU A 135 -17.79 18.83 15.49
N LEU A 136 -17.36 17.57 15.66
CA LEU A 136 -16.09 17.05 15.15
C LEU A 136 -16.26 15.99 14.05
N GLY A 137 -17.42 15.33 13.97
CA GLY A 137 -17.66 14.28 12.99
C GLY A 137 -19.11 14.17 12.55
N MET A 138 -19.30 13.63 11.35
CA MET A 138 -20.61 13.35 10.76
C MET A 138 -20.54 12.12 9.87
N ALA A 139 -21.56 11.27 9.91
CA ALA A 139 -21.71 10.13 9.02
C ALA A 139 -23.17 9.94 8.59
N PHE A 140 -23.41 9.73 7.30
CA PHE A 140 -24.71 9.25 6.81
C PHE A 140 -24.82 7.75 7.08
N HIS A 141 -26.03 7.26 7.37
CA HIS A 141 -26.26 5.82 7.33
C HIS A 141 -25.95 5.27 5.92
N PRO A 142 -25.36 4.06 5.76
CA PRO A 142 -24.97 3.53 4.44
C PRO A 142 -26.13 3.42 3.44
N ASN A 143 -27.34 3.19 3.96
CA ASN A 143 -28.57 3.12 3.16
C ASN A 143 -29.33 4.45 3.03
N TYR A 144 -28.70 5.59 3.34
CA TYR A 144 -29.32 6.90 3.17
C TYR A 144 -29.69 7.15 1.69
N PRO A 145 -30.87 7.74 1.38
CA PRO A 145 -31.87 8.28 2.32
C PRO A 145 -32.96 7.29 2.75
N THR A 146 -32.88 6.00 2.36
CA THR A 146 -33.89 4.99 2.75
C THR A 146 -33.91 4.81 4.27
N ASP A 147 -32.71 4.70 4.86
CA ASP A 147 -32.53 4.99 6.28
C ASP A 147 -32.13 6.46 6.39
N ASN A 148 -33.06 7.29 6.87
CA ASN A 148 -32.92 8.75 6.90
C ASN A 148 -32.10 9.26 8.10
N ARG A 149 -31.38 8.37 8.80
CA ARG A 149 -30.52 8.72 9.92
C ARG A 149 -29.19 9.29 9.47
N VAL A 150 -28.77 10.34 10.15
CA VAL A 150 -27.43 10.94 10.08
C VAL A 150 -26.88 11.02 11.49
N PHE A 151 -25.62 10.65 11.66
CA PHE A 151 -24.94 10.59 12.95
C PHE A 151 -23.99 11.78 13.07
N LEU A 152 -23.99 12.45 14.22
CA LEU A 152 -23.08 13.53 14.55
C LEU A 152 -22.29 13.17 15.81
N SER A 153 -21.01 13.56 15.83
CA SER A 153 -20.08 13.38 16.95
C SER A 153 -19.65 14.75 17.47
N TYR A 154 -19.97 15.08 18.72
CA TYR A 154 -19.74 16.40 19.28
C TYR A 154 -19.46 16.39 20.79
N THR A 155 -18.77 17.41 21.29
CA THR A 155 -18.52 17.63 22.72
C THR A 155 -19.65 18.43 23.38
N HIS A 156 -19.95 18.12 24.64
CA HIS A 156 -21.08 18.69 25.36
C HIS A 156 -20.81 18.84 26.87
N GLY A 157 -21.43 19.86 27.47
CA GLY A 157 -21.65 19.94 28.91
C GLY A 157 -20.43 20.24 29.77
N ASP A 158 -20.69 20.29 31.08
CA ASP A 158 -19.72 20.39 32.16
C ASP A 158 -20.26 19.55 33.35
N PRO A 159 -19.68 18.36 33.65
CA PRO A 159 -18.43 17.82 33.13
C PRO A 159 -18.48 17.49 31.63
N LEU A 160 -17.32 17.59 30.97
CA LEU A 160 -17.17 17.42 29.52
C LEU A 160 -17.41 15.96 29.09
N VAL A 161 -18.18 15.79 28.01
CA VAL A 161 -18.40 14.48 27.36
C VAL A 161 -18.32 14.60 25.84
N SER A 162 -17.92 13.52 25.17
CA SER A 162 -18.20 13.32 23.74
C SER A 162 -19.52 12.56 23.58
N ARG A 163 -20.35 13.00 22.64
CA ARG A 163 -21.64 12.39 22.27
C ARG A 163 -21.64 12.00 20.82
N ILE A 164 -22.12 10.79 20.54
CA ILE A 164 -22.55 10.36 19.22
C ILE A 164 -24.07 10.31 19.25
N SER A 165 -24.72 11.08 18.39
CA SER A 165 -26.17 11.18 18.31
C SER A 165 -26.66 10.95 16.88
N ALA A 166 -27.80 10.28 16.75
CA ALA A 166 -28.51 10.14 15.48
C ALA A 166 -29.60 11.23 15.37
N PHE A 167 -29.76 11.77 14.17
CA PHE A 167 -30.78 12.74 13.78
C PHE A 167 -31.47 12.25 12.51
N THR A 168 -32.73 12.64 12.31
CA THR A 168 -33.50 12.22 11.13
C THR A 168 -33.94 13.42 10.30
N SER A 169 -34.02 13.21 8.99
CA SER A 169 -34.65 14.15 8.06
C SER A 169 -36.12 13.82 7.86
N SER A 170 -36.96 14.86 7.74
CA SER A 170 -38.40 14.74 7.46
C SER A 170 -38.83 15.37 6.13
N ASP A 171 -37.90 15.97 5.38
CA ASP A 171 -38.15 16.77 4.18
C ASP A 171 -37.43 16.21 2.94
N GLY A 172 -37.26 14.88 2.89
CA GLY A 172 -36.58 14.21 1.79
C GLY A 172 -35.06 14.39 1.79
N GLY A 173 -34.48 14.68 2.96
CA GLY A 173 -33.04 14.83 3.13
C GLY A 173 -32.52 16.24 2.89
N ALA A 174 -33.40 17.25 2.80
CA ALA A 174 -33.00 18.63 2.59
C ALA A 174 -32.49 19.28 3.90
N THR A 175 -33.06 18.94 5.05
CA THR A 175 -32.58 19.34 6.38
C THR A 175 -32.74 18.20 7.38
N LEU A 176 -31.97 18.23 8.47
CA LEU A 176 -32.22 17.41 9.66
C LEU A 176 -33.05 18.20 10.67
N ASN A 177 -33.83 17.49 11.48
CA ASN A 177 -34.57 18.09 12.57
C ASN A 177 -33.78 17.96 13.90
N PRO A 178 -33.26 19.06 14.48
CA PRO A 178 -32.51 19.02 15.75
C PRO A 178 -33.29 18.44 16.94
N ALA A 179 -34.63 18.44 16.88
CA ALA A 179 -35.49 17.87 17.91
C ALA A 179 -35.62 16.34 17.84
N THR A 180 -35.12 15.70 16.77
CA THR A 180 -35.15 14.23 16.60
C THR A 180 -33.92 13.53 17.17
N GLU A 181 -33.11 14.25 17.95
CA GLU A 181 -31.89 13.71 18.52
C GLU A 181 -32.14 12.42 19.33
N SER A 182 -31.38 11.38 18.98
CA SER A 182 -31.29 10.14 19.73
C SER A 182 -29.84 9.88 20.10
N ILE A 183 -29.49 9.99 21.38
CA ILE A 183 -28.14 9.75 21.87
C ILE A 183 -27.80 8.26 21.70
N VAL A 184 -26.76 7.97 20.93
CA VAL A 184 -26.26 6.61 20.67
C VAL A 184 -25.17 6.25 21.67
N LEU A 185 -24.19 7.11 21.88
CA LEU A 185 -23.05 6.84 22.77
C LEU A 185 -22.61 8.12 23.48
N THR A 186 -22.23 7.99 24.76
CA THR A 186 -21.65 9.06 25.57
C THR A 186 -20.35 8.57 26.19
N ILE A 187 -19.29 9.36 26.11
CA ILE A 187 -17.97 9.06 26.67
C ILE A 187 -17.52 10.27 27.48
N ASN A 188 -17.08 10.06 28.72
CA ASN A 188 -16.54 11.14 29.54
C ASN A 188 -15.17 11.57 29.00
N GLN A 189 -14.95 12.88 28.89
CA GLN A 189 -13.67 13.46 28.50
C GLN A 189 -12.99 14.07 29.74
N PRO A 190 -11.77 13.65 30.08
CA PRO A 190 -11.07 14.21 31.23
C PRO A 190 -10.54 15.62 30.96
N ASP A 191 -10.11 15.92 29.73
CA ASP A 191 -9.60 17.23 29.33
C ASP A 191 -10.25 17.77 28.03
N GLU A 192 -10.01 19.04 27.74
CA GLU A 192 -10.53 19.78 26.57
C GLU A 192 -9.72 19.52 25.27
N ASN A 193 -8.78 18.58 25.30
CA ASN A 193 -7.94 18.19 24.17
C ASN A 193 -7.92 16.66 24.00
N HIS A 194 -7.47 16.21 22.83
CA HIS A 194 -7.52 14.83 22.34
C HIS A 194 -8.92 14.22 22.40
N ASN A 195 -9.93 14.99 22.01
CA ASN A 195 -11.31 14.55 22.03
C ASN A 195 -11.68 13.66 20.83
N GLY A 196 -10.79 13.54 19.82
CA GLY A 196 -10.99 12.76 18.60
C GLY A 196 -12.23 13.23 17.83
N GLY A 197 -13.14 12.29 17.54
CA GLY A 197 -14.51 12.63 17.13
C GLY A 197 -14.85 12.37 15.67
N ASN A 198 -13.89 11.98 14.82
CA ASN A 198 -14.21 11.50 13.48
C ASN A 198 -15.01 10.18 13.54
N ILE A 199 -16.05 10.09 12.71
CA ILE A 199 -16.95 8.93 12.62
C ILE A 199 -17.23 8.61 11.15
N ALA A 200 -17.30 7.33 10.82
CA ALA A 200 -17.66 6.85 9.49
C ALA A 200 -18.18 5.42 9.56
N PHE A 201 -18.97 5.02 8.56
CA PHE A 201 -19.34 3.61 8.41
C PHE A 201 -18.25 2.85 7.67
N GLY A 202 -17.90 1.67 8.19
CA GLY A 202 -17.01 0.74 7.52
C GLY A 202 -17.69 0.00 6.36
N PRO A 203 -16.91 -0.67 5.50
CA PRO A 203 -17.43 -1.52 4.42
C PRO A 203 -18.25 -2.72 4.95
N ASP A 204 -18.08 -3.04 6.23
CA ASP A 204 -18.85 -4.05 6.96
C ASP A 204 -20.22 -3.54 7.47
N GLY A 205 -20.54 -2.26 7.25
CA GLY A 205 -21.81 -1.63 7.63
C GLY A 205 -21.90 -1.19 9.08
N TYR A 206 -20.83 -1.28 9.87
CA TYR A 206 -20.80 -0.81 11.26
C TYR A 206 -20.30 0.63 11.37
N LEU A 207 -20.69 1.32 12.45
CA LEU A 207 -20.22 2.68 12.74
C LEU A 207 -18.90 2.60 13.50
N TYR A 208 -17.86 3.20 12.93
CA TYR A 208 -16.53 3.34 13.54
C TYR A 208 -16.35 4.74 14.11
N ILE A 209 -15.64 4.82 15.24
CA ILE A 209 -15.48 6.05 16.02
C ILE A 209 -14.02 6.13 16.48
N GLY A 210 -13.32 7.20 16.11
CA GLY A 210 -11.97 7.48 16.62
C GLY A 210 -12.03 8.36 17.87
N MET A 211 -11.39 7.92 18.95
CA MET A 211 -11.33 8.64 20.22
C MET A 211 -9.89 8.76 20.69
N GLY A 212 -9.45 9.99 20.95
CA GLY A 212 -8.16 10.23 21.60
C GLY A 212 -8.14 9.74 23.04
N ASP A 213 -6.96 9.74 23.65
CA ASP A 213 -6.68 9.31 25.02
C ASP A 213 -7.35 10.19 26.08
N GLY A 214 -8.02 11.27 25.67
CA GLY A 214 -8.73 12.20 26.52
C GLY A 214 -7.89 13.37 27.00
N GLY A 215 -6.65 13.51 26.52
CA GLY A 215 -5.84 14.70 26.69
C GLY A 215 -4.69 14.54 27.68
N GLY A 216 -4.17 15.69 28.09
CA GLY A 216 -3.02 15.76 29.00
C GLY A 216 -1.69 15.31 28.38
N GLY A 217 -0.59 15.78 28.98
CA GLY A 217 0.75 15.41 28.51
C GLY A 217 1.09 13.96 28.85
N GLY A 218 1.40 13.17 27.84
CA GLY A 218 1.93 11.82 27.99
C GLY A 218 0.94 10.83 28.62
N ASP A 219 -0.37 11.05 28.55
CA ASP A 219 -1.41 10.10 28.98
C ASP A 219 -1.17 9.47 30.37
N THR A 220 -1.17 10.31 31.40
CA THR A 220 -0.98 9.88 32.80
C THR A 220 -2.24 9.32 33.46
N HIS A 221 -3.26 8.99 32.67
CA HIS A 221 -4.55 8.52 33.15
C HIS A 221 -4.53 7.08 33.68
N GLY A 222 -5.11 6.88 34.86
CA GLY A 222 -5.23 5.54 35.46
C GLY A 222 -3.88 4.91 35.79
N ASP A 223 -3.79 3.58 35.68
CA ASP A 223 -2.60 2.80 36.03
C ASP A 223 -1.55 2.71 34.90
N ARG A 224 -1.96 2.91 33.64
CA ARG A 224 -1.12 2.68 32.46
C ARG A 224 -1.37 3.61 31.25
N GLY A 225 -2.17 4.66 31.42
CA GLY A 225 -2.64 5.52 30.33
C GLY A 225 -3.88 4.97 29.63
N ASN A 226 -4.78 5.85 29.20
CA ASN A 226 -5.98 5.50 28.46
C ASN A 226 -5.67 4.80 27.14
N GLY A 227 -4.57 5.13 26.43
CA GLY A 227 -4.12 4.45 25.21
C GLY A 227 -4.03 2.92 25.40
N GLN A 228 -3.42 2.48 26.52
CA GLN A 228 -3.23 1.06 26.85
C GLN A 228 -4.33 0.45 27.75
N ARG A 229 -5.17 1.26 28.39
CA ARG A 229 -6.29 0.74 29.20
C ARG A 229 -7.43 0.26 28.30
N LEU A 230 -7.82 -0.99 28.49
CA LEU A 230 -8.98 -1.60 27.81
C LEU A 230 -10.31 -1.40 28.57
N THR A 231 -10.26 -0.85 29.79
CA THR A 231 -11.44 -0.55 30.60
C THR A 231 -12.06 0.82 30.30
N THR A 232 -11.59 1.50 29.26
CA THR A 232 -12.08 2.80 28.79
C THR A 232 -12.21 2.80 27.27
N MET A 233 -13.04 3.69 26.74
CA MET A 233 -13.22 3.92 25.30
C MET A 233 -12.28 4.99 24.74
N LEU A 234 -11.44 5.62 25.57
CA LEU A 234 -10.46 6.64 25.16
C LEU A 234 -9.15 6.01 24.67
N GLY A 235 -8.52 6.62 23.66
CA GLY A 235 -7.30 6.14 22.99
C GLY A 235 -7.56 4.89 22.15
N LYS A 236 -8.67 4.89 21.41
CA LYS A 236 -9.25 3.73 20.71
C LYS A 236 -9.81 4.09 19.35
N MET A 237 -9.76 3.10 18.46
CA MET A 237 -10.77 2.95 17.41
C MET A 237 -11.88 2.06 17.95
N LEU A 238 -13.12 2.55 17.93
CA LEU A 238 -14.32 1.81 18.37
C LEU A 238 -15.13 1.36 17.16
N ARG A 239 -15.92 0.28 17.31
CA ARG A 239 -16.84 -0.24 16.30
C ARG A 239 -18.13 -0.73 16.93
N ILE A 240 -19.26 -0.16 16.53
CA ILE A 240 -20.61 -0.48 17.06
C ILE A 240 -21.63 -0.72 15.94
N ASP A 241 -22.67 -1.50 16.25
CA ASP A 241 -23.80 -1.76 15.37
C ASP A 241 -25.00 -0.88 15.75
N VAL A 242 -25.43 -0.02 14.84
CA VAL A 242 -26.55 0.91 15.01
C VAL A 242 -27.80 0.51 14.20
N THR A 243 -27.82 -0.68 13.60
CA THR A 243 -28.88 -1.11 12.68
C THR A 243 -30.12 -1.67 13.38
N ASN A 244 -29.95 -2.53 14.39
CA ASN A 244 -31.05 -3.35 14.96
C ASN A 244 -31.17 -3.28 16.49
N ALA A 245 -30.66 -2.22 17.13
CA ALA A 245 -30.66 -2.07 18.58
C ALA A 245 -31.37 -0.78 19.02
N ALA A 246 -31.92 -0.79 20.24
CA ALA A 246 -32.58 0.38 20.84
C ALA A 246 -31.61 1.57 21.05
N GLN A 247 -30.32 1.29 21.18
CA GLN A 247 -29.25 2.30 21.29
C GLN A 247 -28.10 1.94 20.34
N TYR A 248 -27.36 0.87 20.65
CA TYR A 248 -26.44 0.17 19.74
C TYR A 248 -26.21 -1.26 20.25
N ALA A 249 -25.66 -2.12 19.39
CA ALA A 249 -25.16 -3.45 19.73
C ALA A 249 -23.67 -3.54 19.44
N ILE A 250 -23.05 -4.62 19.91
CA ILE A 250 -21.63 -4.91 19.65
C ILE A 250 -21.53 -5.95 18.54
N PRO A 251 -20.78 -5.69 17.46
CA PRO A 251 -20.50 -6.70 16.45
C PRO A 251 -19.87 -7.94 17.08
N SER A 252 -20.36 -9.13 16.71
CA SER A 252 -19.82 -10.40 17.23
C SER A 252 -18.36 -10.66 16.86
N THR A 253 -17.83 -9.88 15.91
CA THR A 253 -16.43 -9.92 15.47
C THR A 253 -15.55 -8.93 16.24
N ASN A 254 -16.07 -8.12 17.17
CA ASN A 254 -15.23 -7.32 18.06
C ASN A 254 -14.42 -8.24 18.99
N PRO A 255 -13.18 -7.86 19.37
CA PRO A 255 -12.33 -8.70 20.20
C PRO A 255 -12.94 -9.05 21.57
N TYR A 256 -13.79 -8.17 22.10
CA TYR A 256 -14.37 -8.29 23.44
C TYR A 256 -15.91 -8.34 23.44
N PHE A 257 -16.54 -8.77 22.34
CA PHE A 257 -17.99 -8.69 22.14
C PHE A 257 -18.85 -9.33 23.25
N GLY A 258 -18.30 -10.31 23.98
CA GLY A 258 -18.99 -11.02 25.07
C GLY A 258 -19.13 -10.21 26.36
N ASN A 259 -18.47 -9.06 26.47
CA ASN A 259 -18.52 -8.21 27.65
C ASN A 259 -19.77 -7.31 27.61
N ALA A 260 -20.27 -6.91 28.79
CA ALA A 260 -21.37 -5.94 28.86
C ALA A 260 -20.89 -4.54 28.39
N LEU A 261 -21.81 -3.73 27.85
CA LEU A 261 -21.52 -2.39 27.32
C LEU A 261 -20.71 -1.53 28.30
N CYS A 262 -19.78 -0.75 27.75
CA CYS A 262 -18.91 0.12 28.53
C CYS A 262 -19.67 1.38 28.94
N PRO A 263 -19.74 1.72 30.24
CA PRO A 263 -20.34 2.97 30.69
C PRO A 263 -19.46 4.18 30.31
N ALA A 264 -20.06 5.37 30.27
CA ALA A 264 -19.39 6.59 29.80
C ALA A 264 -18.05 6.92 30.50
N GLY A 265 -17.93 6.63 31.80
CA GLY A 265 -16.71 6.85 32.59
C GLY A 265 -15.71 5.69 32.58
N GLY A 266 -15.95 4.64 31.79
CA GLY A 266 -15.17 3.40 31.83
C GLY A 266 -15.50 2.50 33.02
N ARG A 267 -14.78 1.37 33.10
CA ARG A 267 -15.04 0.27 34.04
C ARG A 267 -13.90 0.10 35.04
N THR A 268 -14.21 -0.51 36.17
CA THR A 268 -13.21 -0.93 37.15
C THR A 268 -12.46 -2.19 36.69
N SER A 269 -13.15 -3.10 35.98
CA SER A 269 -12.57 -4.31 35.39
C SER A 269 -13.34 -4.76 34.14
N GLY A 270 -12.69 -5.58 33.32
CA GLY A 270 -13.23 -6.09 32.05
C GLY A 270 -13.11 -5.10 30.90
N GLU A 271 -12.78 -5.62 29.73
CA GLU A 271 -12.55 -4.85 28.52
C GLU A 271 -13.85 -4.24 27.98
N CYS A 272 -13.78 -3.04 27.41
CA CYS A 272 -14.92 -2.40 26.77
C CYS A 272 -15.20 -3.10 25.43
N PRO A 273 -16.41 -3.67 25.23
CA PRO A 273 -16.74 -4.46 24.04
C PRO A 273 -16.76 -3.65 22.74
N GLU A 274 -16.82 -2.31 22.83
CA GLU A 274 -16.80 -1.38 21.71
C GLU A 274 -15.44 -1.30 21.01
N ILE A 275 -14.35 -1.69 21.67
CA ILE A 275 -12.98 -1.54 21.15
C ILE A 275 -12.78 -2.39 19.89
N TYR A 276 -12.37 -1.75 18.79
CA TYR A 276 -11.88 -2.39 17.57
C TYR A 276 -10.35 -2.53 17.58
N ALA A 277 -9.65 -1.46 17.93
CA ALA A 277 -8.20 -1.39 18.10
C ALA A 277 -7.85 -0.34 19.16
N TYR A 278 -6.62 -0.38 19.69
CA TYR A 278 -6.19 0.47 20.79
C TYR A 278 -4.73 0.91 20.68
N GLY A 279 -4.30 1.76 21.61
CA GLY A 279 -2.95 2.30 21.62
C GLY A 279 -2.80 3.53 20.74
N PHE A 280 -3.83 4.38 20.66
CA PHE A 280 -3.80 5.65 19.93
C PHE A 280 -3.74 6.84 20.88
N ARG A 281 -3.13 7.94 20.44
CA ARG A 281 -3.05 9.20 21.19
C ARG A 281 -4.22 10.12 20.87
N ASN A 282 -4.34 10.55 19.63
CA ASN A 282 -5.41 11.40 19.12
C ASN A 282 -5.67 11.10 17.63
N PRO A 283 -6.40 10.02 17.31
CA PRO A 283 -6.70 9.62 15.93
C PRO A 283 -7.71 10.59 15.30
N TRP A 284 -7.22 11.70 14.75
CA TRP A 284 -8.01 12.86 14.33
C TRP A 284 -8.84 12.59 13.08
N ARG A 285 -8.23 12.42 11.89
CA ARG A 285 -8.92 11.91 10.68
C ARG A 285 -8.37 10.57 10.27
N TRP A 286 -9.33 9.80 9.76
CA TRP A 286 -9.11 8.44 9.31
C TRP A 286 -10.16 8.12 8.25
N SER A 287 -9.85 7.16 7.39
CA SER A 287 -10.74 6.74 6.30
C SER A 287 -10.56 5.26 5.99
N PHE A 288 -11.60 4.66 5.40
CA PHE A 288 -11.49 3.36 4.77
C PHE A 288 -11.09 3.56 3.30
N ASP A 289 -10.13 2.76 2.84
CA ASP A 289 -9.90 2.61 1.42
C ASP A 289 -11.13 1.94 0.78
N ARG A 290 -11.74 2.62 -0.19
CA ARG A 290 -12.97 2.16 -0.85
C ARG A 290 -12.78 0.86 -1.65
N GLU A 291 -11.55 0.55 -2.06
CA GLU A 291 -11.31 -0.62 -2.90
C GLU A 291 -11.11 -1.89 -2.08
N ASN A 292 -10.28 -1.85 -1.04
CA ASN A 292 -9.91 -3.05 -0.28
C ASN A 292 -10.48 -3.07 1.16
N GLY A 293 -11.00 -1.95 1.66
CA GLY A 293 -11.57 -1.84 3.00
C GLY A 293 -10.56 -1.66 4.13
N ASP A 294 -9.29 -1.39 3.83
CA ASP A 294 -8.27 -1.10 4.84
C ASP A 294 -8.57 0.21 5.56
N LEU A 295 -8.40 0.22 6.88
CA LEU A 295 -8.59 1.41 7.72
C LEU A 295 -7.28 2.16 7.87
N TRP A 296 -7.24 3.41 7.43
CA TRP A 296 -6.08 4.29 7.52
C TRP A 296 -6.33 5.40 8.54
N VAL A 297 -5.40 5.62 9.46
CA VAL A 297 -5.55 6.59 10.56
C VAL A 297 -4.34 7.52 10.59
N GLY A 298 -4.57 8.84 10.66
CA GLY A 298 -3.54 9.78 11.12
C GLY A 298 -3.67 9.95 12.64
N ASP A 299 -2.61 9.65 13.38
CA ASP A 299 -2.57 9.78 14.84
C ASP A 299 -1.58 10.87 15.25
N VAL A 300 -2.07 11.87 16.00
CA VAL A 300 -1.28 13.06 16.34
C VAL A 300 -0.27 12.77 17.43
N GLY A 301 0.99 13.07 17.15
CA GLY A 301 2.15 12.89 18.02
C GLY A 301 2.15 13.72 19.30
N GLN A 302 2.99 13.35 20.27
CA GLN A 302 3.12 14.07 21.54
C GLN A 302 4.12 15.22 21.49
N GLY A 303 5.18 15.10 20.70
CA GLY A 303 6.22 16.10 20.62
C GLY A 303 7.34 15.89 19.59
N ILE A 304 7.55 14.70 19.03
CA ILE A 304 8.62 14.45 18.06
C ILE A 304 8.13 13.83 16.76
N TRP A 305 7.17 12.91 16.81
CA TRP A 305 6.78 12.10 15.65
C TRP A 305 5.28 12.12 15.43
N GLU A 306 4.90 12.40 14.19
CA GLU A 306 3.55 12.25 13.65
C GLU A 306 3.45 10.95 12.85
N GLU A 307 2.31 10.27 12.88
CA GLU A 307 2.20 8.91 12.31
C GLU A 307 0.92 8.62 11.52
N VAL A 308 1.05 7.69 10.56
CA VAL A 308 -0.05 7.07 9.82
C VAL A 308 -0.04 5.57 10.08
N ASP A 309 -1.19 5.05 10.49
CA ASP A 309 -1.41 3.63 10.73
C ASP A 309 -2.34 2.98 9.71
N GLN A 310 -2.05 1.73 9.36
CA GLN A 310 -3.03 0.81 8.81
C GLN A 310 -3.60 -0.05 9.94
N VAL A 311 -4.86 0.23 10.29
CA VAL A 311 -5.48 -0.30 11.51
C VAL A 311 -6.11 -1.67 11.30
N THR A 312 -5.70 -2.63 12.12
CA THR A 312 -6.19 -4.01 12.10
C THR A 312 -6.96 -4.35 13.38
N LEU A 313 -7.92 -5.28 13.25
CA LEU A 313 -8.76 -5.74 14.35
C LEU A 313 -7.91 -6.28 15.51
N GLY A 314 -8.10 -5.71 16.71
CA GLY A 314 -7.39 -6.07 17.93
C GLY A 314 -5.95 -5.54 18.01
N GLY A 315 -5.51 -4.74 17.04
CA GLY A 315 -4.17 -4.16 17.00
C GLY A 315 -3.89 -3.20 18.16
N ASN A 316 -2.63 -3.19 18.60
CA ASN A 316 -2.09 -2.24 19.58
C ASN A 316 -1.06 -1.34 18.90
N TYR A 317 -1.39 -0.06 18.75
CA TYR A 317 -0.58 0.95 18.06
C TYR A 317 0.41 1.67 19.00
N GLY A 318 0.53 1.16 20.22
CA GLY A 318 1.69 1.44 21.06
C GLY A 318 1.55 2.66 21.96
N TRP A 319 0.73 3.66 21.66
CA TRP A 319 0.58 4.81 22.57
C TRP A 319 0.04 4.36 23.94
N ARG A 320 0.63 4.74 25.08
CA ARG A 320 1.70 5.74 25.29
C ARG A 320 3.12 5.18 25.43
N CYS A 321 3.33 3.92 25.08
CA CYS A 321 4.63 3.28 25.12
C CYS A 321 5.54 3.77 23.99
N ARG A 322 4.95 3.98 22.81
CA ARG A 322 5.61 4.52 21.62
C ARG A 322 4.97 5.82 21.17
N GLU A 323 5.75 6.59 20.42
CA GLU A 323 5.35 7.75 19.62
C GLU A 323 6.01 7.57 18.25
N GLY A 324 5.23 7.30 17.21
CA GLY A 324 5.78 6.68 16.00
C GLY A 324 6.25 5.25 16.27
N ALA A 325 7.25 4.81 15.51
CA ALA A 325 8.00 3.57 15.76
C ALA A 325 9.02 3.70 16.92
N HIS A 326 9.02 4.83 17.63
CA HIS A 326 10.03 5.16 18.63
C HIS A 326 9.52 4.98 20.05
N ASP A 327 10.40 4.51 20.94
CA ASP A 327 10.07 4.43 22.36
C ASP A 327 9.86 5.84 22.94
N TYR A 328 8.69 6.05 23.56
CA TYR A 328 8.34 7.30 24.23
C TYR A 328 8.42 7.14 25.75
N ASN A 329 7.75 6.12 26.30
CA ASN A 329 7.88 5.72 27.70
C ASN A 329 8.50 4.32 27.79
N THR A 330 9.68 4.20 28.41
CA THR A 330 10.45 2.96 28.50
C THR A 330 10.33 2.23 29.86
N ASP A 331 11.06 1.12 29.98
CA ASP A 331 10.99 0.05 30.98
C ASP A 331 10.48 0.44 32.38
N GLY A 332 9.36 -0.18 32.76
CA GLY A 332 8.69 0.01 34.05
C GLY A 332 7.30 0.63 33.95
N THR A 333 6.97 1.26 32.81
CA THR A 333 5.61 1.74 32.53
C THR A 333 4.67 0.55 32.34
N PRO A 334 3.62 0.38 33.19
CA PRO A 334 2.69 -0.73 33.05
C PRO A 334 2.04 -0.72 31.65
N GLY A 335 1.86 -1.89 31.03
CA GLY A 335 1.28 -2.01 29.68
C GLY A 335 2.28 -1.98 28.51
N CYS A 336 3.51 -1.50 28.74
CA CYS A 336 4.53 -1.36 27.68
C CYS A 336 5.47 -2.57 27.53
N THR A 337 5.52 -3.46 28.51
CA THR A 337 6.38 -4.66 28.47
C THR A 337 5.62 -5.90 27.99
N GLY A 338 6.20 -6.62 27.02
CA GLY A 338 5.68 -7.91 26.54
C GLY A 338 4.48 -7.83 25.57
N SER A 339 4.04 -6.63 25.21
CA SER A 339 2.99 -6.39 24.21
C SER A 339 3.55 -6.48 22.78
N THR A 340 2.82 -7.11 21.86
CA THR A 340 3.09 -6.98 20.42
C THR A 340 2.54 -5.64 19.95
N LEU A 341 3.42 -4.70 19.64
CA LEU A 341 3.08 -3.38 19.11
C LEU A 341 3.16 -3.40 17.58
N ILE A 342 2.27 -2.66 16.93
CA ILE A 342 2.24 -2.47 15.49
C ILE A 342 2.85 -1.10 15.20
N ASP A 343 3.88 -1.07 14.37
CA ASP A 343 4.52 0.17 13.94
C ASP A 343 3.68 0.88 12.86
N PRO A 344 3.74 2.22 12.79
CA PRO A 344 3.05 2.97 11.76
C PRO A 344 3.62 2.65 10.38
N VAL A 345 2.78 2.81 9.35
CA VAL A 345 3.21 2.62 7.96
C VAL A 345 3.97 3.83 7.43
N ALA A 346 3.71 5.03 7.95
CA ALA A 346 4.49 6.23 7.68
C ALA A 346 4.59 7.07 8.95
N GLU A 347 5.72 7.77 9.12
CA GLU A 347 5.89 8.76 10.17
C GLU A 347 6.77 9.90 9.67
N TYR A 348 6.69 11.05 10.33
CA TYR A 348 7.58 12.18 10.05
C TYR A 348 7.86 12.98 11.32
N ASN A 349 9.02 13.64 11.31
CA ASN A 349 9.46 14.42 12.47
C ASN A 349 8.78 15.79 12.52
N HIS A 350 8.70 16.38 13.71
CA HIS A 350 8.22 17.75 13.93
C HIS A 350 9.02 18.85 13.21
N THR A 351 10.18 18.53 12.63
CA THR A 351 10.86 19.42 11.68
C THR A 351 10.13 19.57 10.34
N LEU A 352 9.25 18.63 9.98
CA LEU A 352 8.48 18.61 8.73
C LEU A 352 7.01 19.05 8.93
N GLY A 353 6.39 18.72 10.06
CA GLY A 353 5.02 19.12 10.43
C GLY A 353 4.71 18.70 11.88
N ASN A 354 3.73 19.32 12.55
CA ASN A 354 3.56 19.19 14.02
C ASN A 354 2.19 18.62 14.47
N SER A 355 1.31 18.32 13.52
CA SER A 355 -0.03 17.83 13.83
C SER A 355 -0.62 17.19 12.59
N ILE A 356 -0.47 15.86 12.46
CA ILE A 356 -1.01 15.15 11.31
C ILE A 356 -2.52 15.27 11.25
N THR A 357 -3.03 15.60 10.07
CA THR A 357 -4.47 15.65 9.85
C THR A 357 -5.03 14.25 9.58
N GLY A 358 -4.30 13.43 8.82
CA GLY A 358 -4.81 12.22 8.15
C GLY A 358 -5.34 12.52 6.75
N GLY A 359 -5.96 11.53 6.09
CA GLY A 359 -6.41 11.69 4.70
C GLY A 359 -7.08 10.46 4.09
N TYR A 360 -6.88 10.23 2.79
CA TYR A 360 -7.57 9.18 2.00
C TYR A 360 -6.63 8.51 1.01
N VAL A 361 -6.88 7.22 0.76
CA VAL A 361 -6.31 6.55 -0.42
C VAL A 361 -6.96 7.12 -1.69
N TYR A 362 -6.14 7.64 -2.60
CA TYR A 362 -6.63 8.20 -3.85
C TYR A 362 -7.15 7.09 -4.77
N ARG A 363 -8.43 7.21 -5.13
CA ARG A 363 -9.18 6.30 -6.01
C ARG A 363 -9.92 7.07 -7.12
N GLY A 364 -9.52 8.32 -7.36
CA GLY A 364 -10.09 9.17 -8.40
C GLY A 364 -9.54 8.81 -9.79
N ALA A 365 -10.24 9.27 -10.83
CA ALA A 365 -9.89 8.97 -12.21
C ALA A 365 -8.96 10.02 -12.84
N GLN A 366 -8.81 11.20 -12.22
CA GLN A 366 -8.02 12.29 -12.80
C GLN A 366 -6.51 12.07 -12.76
N ASN A 367 -5.98 11.32 -11.79
CA ASN A 367 -4.54 11.06 -11.70
C ASN A 367 -4.19 9.62 -11.33
N SER A 368 -3.98 8.81 -12.35
CA SER A 368 -3.56 7.41 -12.23
C SER A 368 -2.23 7.21 -11.49
N SER A 369 -1.30 8.17 -11.50
CA SER A 369 -0.01 8.04 -10.81
C SER A 369 -0.13 8.04 -9.28
N LEU A 370 -1.23 8.57 -8.76
CA LEU A 370 -1.55 8.61 -7.34
C LEU A 370 -2.54 7.51 -6.92
N LEU A 371 -3.07 6.70 -7.85
CA LEU A 371 -3.98 5.61 -7.50
C LEU A 371 -3.34 4.65 -6.49
N GLY A 372 -4.12 4.32 -5.45
CA GLY A 372 -3.67 3.46 -4.36
C GLY A 372 -2.69 4.10 -3.38
N ARG A 373 -2.34 5.39 -3.55
CA ARG A 373 -1.51 6.13 -2.59
C ARG A 373 -2.39 6.80 -1.55
N TYR A 374 -1.97 6.74 -0.29
CA TYR A 374 -2.60 7.48 0.79
C TYR A 374 -2.12 8.93 0.79
N LEU A 375 -3.01 9.86 0.47
CA LEU A 375 -2.75 11.30 0.50
C LEU A 375 -3.24 11.85 1.83
N PHE A 376 -2.39 12.60 2.52
CA PHE A 376 -2.66 13.19 3.82
C PHE A 376 -1.91 14.50 3.98
N GLY A 377 -2.22 15.24 5.04
CA GLY A 377 -1.57 16.51 5.33
C GLY A 377 -1.38 16.73 6.82
N ASP A 378 -0.90 17.91 7.13
CA ASP A 378 -0.57 18.37 8.48
C ASP A 378 -1.20 19.74 8.73
N PHE A 379 -1.83 19.89 9.89
CA PHE A 379 -2.63 21.06 10.25
C PHE A 379 -1.78 22.33 10.39
N ASP A 380 -0.57 22.21 10.95
CA ASP A 380 0.28 23.35 11.28
C ASP A 380 1.15 23.80 10.12
N SER A 381 1.75 22.85 9.41
CA SER A 381 2.62 23.14 8.27
C SER A 381 1.85 23.42 6.97
N GLY A 382 0.64 22.89 6.83
CA GLY A 382 -0.13 22.98 5.60
C GLY A 382 0.42 22.12 4.45
N ARG A 383 1.41 21.27 4.71
CA ARG A 383 1.98 20.35 3.71
C ARG A 383 1.03 19.20 3.43
N ILE A 384 1.07 18.73 2.19
CA ILE A 384 0.34 17.56 1.69
C ILE A 384 1.37 16.56 1.18
N TRP A 385 1.27 15.31 1.63
CA TRP A 385 2.12 14.22 1.19
C TRP A 385 1.32 13.07 0.59
N ALA A 386 2.02 12.18 -0.12
CA ALA A 386 1.53 10.86 -0.49
C ALA A 386 2.44 9.76 0.07
N TRP A 387 1.78 8.68 0.49
CA TRP A 387 2.40 7.43 0.89
C TRP A 387 1.99 6.29 -0.04
N LEU A 388 2.92 5.41 -0.39
CA LEU A 388 2.65 4.11 -0.99
C LEU A 388 3.46 3.05 -0.25
N ALA A 389 2.88 1.87 -0.03
CA ALA A 389 3.52 0.76 0.68
C ALA A 389 4.86 0.38 0.03
N GLU A 390 5.96 0.81 0.66
CA GLU A 390 7.26 0.70 0.02
C GLU A 390 8.17 -0.35 0.73
N SER A 391 7.95 -0.65 2.03
CA SER A 391 8.11 -1.93 2.74
C SER A 391 8.02 -1.73 4.26
N ALA A 392 7.59 -2.75 5.02
CA ALA A 392 7.41 -2.71 6.48
C ALA A 392 8.71 -2.73 7.33
N ALA A 393 9.89 -2.45 6.74
CA ALA A 393 11.18 -2.66 7.41
C ALA A 393 11.85 -1.38 7.96
N GLN A 394 11.31 -0.19 7.66
CA GLN A 394 11.70 1.10 8.27
C GLN A 394 10.53 2.07 8.09
N PRO A 395 10.31 3.00 9.03
CA PRO A 395 9.48 4.18 8.76
C PRO A 395 10.12 4.95 7.60
N ARG A 396 9.34 5.27 6.56
CA ARG A 396 9.85 6.08 5.45
C ARG A 396 9.11 7.40 5.45
N GLU A 397 9.91 8.48 5.38
CA GLU A 397 9.39 9.82 5.22
C GLU A 397 8.46 9.86 3.99
N PRO A 398 7.28 10.47 4.12
CA PRO A 398 6.30 10.51 3.04
C PRO A 398 6.75 11.45 1.92
N THR A 399 6.27 11.21 0.69
CA THR A 399 6.64 12.05 -0.46
C THR A 399 5.81 13.33 -0.45
N GLU A 400 6.46 14.48 -0.30
CA GLU A 400 5.78 15.78 -0.33
C GLU A 400 5.23 16.07 -1.73
N LEU A 401 3.95 16.41 -1.80
CA LEU A 401 3.26 16.75 -3.03
C LEU A 401 3.05 18.26 -3.16
N LEU A 402 2.73 18.93 -2.06
CA LEU A 402 2.44 20.36 -2.06
C LEU A 402 2.72 20.98 -0.69
N ASP A 403 3.33 22.16 -0.69
CA ASP A 403 3.49 23.02 0.49
C ASP A 403 2.50 24.19 0.36
N THR A 404 1.58 24.31 1.31
CA THR A 404 0.49 25.29 1.26
C THR A 404 0.50 26.20 2.47
N GLU A 405 -0.23 27.31 2.39
CA GLU A 405 -0.44 28.16 3.57
C GLU A 405 -1.70 27.76 4.36
N LEU A 406 -2.35 26.62 4.08
CA LEU A 406 -3.63 26.23 4.69
C LEU A 406 -3.46 25.69 6.13
N ASN A 407 -4.48 25.82 6.97
CA ASN A 407 -4.59 25.03 8.20
C ASN A 407 -5.45 23.81 7.87
N ILE A 408 -4.83 22.71 7.46
CA ILE A 408 -5.56 21.55 6.93
C ILE A 408 -6.26 20.81 8.07
N SER A 409 -7.57 21.05 8.26
CA SER A 409 -8.37 20.39 9.30
C SER A 409 -8.93 19.04 8.87
N SER A 410 -9.05 18.83 7.55
CA SER A 410 -9.56 17.58 6.99
C SER A 410 -9.23 17.43 5.52
N PHE A 411 -9.38 16.19 5.05
CA PHE A 411 -9.56 15.88 3.64
C PHE A 411 -10.99 15.39 3.42
N ALA A 412 -11.42 15.33 2.17
CA ALA A 412 -12.65 14.65 1.78
C ALA A 412 -12.46 13.89 0.47
N GLN A 413 -13.24 12.83 0.30
CA GLN A 413 -13.33 12.07 -0.94
C GLN A 413 -14.75 12.15 -1.50
N GLY A 414 -14.88 12.70 -2.71
CA GLY A 414 -16.13 12.72 -3.45
C GLY A 414 -16.60 11.30 -3.79
N ASN A 415 -17.87 11.15 -4.17
CA ASN A 415 -18.40 9.85 -4.64
C ASN A 415 -17.73 9.39 -5.95
N ASP A 416 -17.07 10.31 -6.67
CA ASP A 416 -16.24 10.05 -7.86
C ASP A 416 -14.80 9.62 -7.54
N GLY A 417 -14.42 9.60 -6.26
CA GLY A 417 -13.08 9.22 -5.81
C GLY A 417 -12.07 10.37 -5.80
N GLU A 418 -12.45 11.56 -6.28
CA GLU A 418 -11.60 12.75 -6.26
C GLU A 418 -11.47 13.34 -4.85
N LEU A 419 -10.34 13.97 -4.59
CA LEU A 419 -9.99 14.45 -3.25
C LEU A 419 -10.11 15.97 -3.12
N TYR A 420 -10.42 16.38 -1.90
CA TYR A 420 -10.63 17.76 -1.50
C TYR A 420 -9.93 18.01 -0.18
N VAL A 421 -9.55 19.26 0.05
CA VAL A 421 -8.93 19.75 1.28
C VAL A 421 -9.90 20.68 1.98
N VAL A 422 -9.93 20.61 3.31
CA VAL A 422 -10.70 21.49 4.18
C VAL A 422 -9.70 22.34 4.97
N ASP A 423 -9.76 23.64 4.76
CA ASP A 423 -8.95 24.62 5.50
C ASP A 423 -9.76 25.20 6.64
N TYR A 424 -9.24 25.03 7.86
CA TYR A 424 -9.84 25.49 9.10
C TYR A 424 -10.13 27.00 9.12
N ARG A 425 -9.44 27.78 8.28
CA ARG A 425 -9.71 29.22 8.11
C ARG A 425 -10.96 29.52 7.29
N GLY A 426 -11.74 28.50 6.94
CA GLY A 426 -13.08 28.65 6.37
C GLY A 426 -13.17 28.41 4.88
N THR A 427 -12.20 27.74 4.28
CA THR A 427 -12.09 27.61 2.83
C THR A 427 -12.01 26.14 2.43
N LEU A 428 -12.52 25.81 1.24
CA LEU A 428 -12.51 24.44 0.70
C LEU A 428 -11.76 24.46 -0.63
N GLN A 429 -11.00 23.41 -0.90
CA GLN A 429 -10.23 23.24 -2.12
C GLN A 429 -10.52 21.88 -2.75
N ARG A 430 -10.65 21.84 -4.07
CA ARG A 430 -10.50 20.60 -4.82
C ARG A 430 -9.02 20.39 -5.10
N ILE A 431 -8.53 19.16 -4.92
CA ILE A 431 -7.22 18.77 -5.42
C ILE A 431 -7.38 18.56 -6.93
N ASP A 432 -6.75 19.42 -7.70
CA ASP A 432 -6.66 19.31 -9.14
C ASP A 432 -5.33 18.72 -9.54
N PHE A 433 -5.33 18.07 -10.69
CA PHE A 433 -4.13 17.49 -11.26
C PHE A 433 -3.79 18.26 -12.52
N GLU A 434 -2.64 18.91 -12.51
CA GLU A 434 -2.10 19.51 -13.72
C GLU A 434 -1.62 18.38 -14.63
N SER A 435 -2.01 18.42 -15.90
CA SER A 435 -1.45 17.52 -16.88
C SER A 435 0.04 17.85 -17.01
N VAL A 436 0.90 17.02 -16.43
CA VAL A 436 2.35 17.15 -16.60
C VAL A 436 2.71 16.78 -18.04
N VAL A 437 2.47 17.69 -18.98
CA VAL A 437 3.08 17.61 -20.31
C VAL A 437 4.50 18.15 -20.16
N GLY A 438 5.43 17.29 -19.73
CA GLY A 438 6.86 17.60 -19.86
C GLY A 438 7.83 17.29 -18.72
N ALA A 439 7.58 16.33 -17.82
CA ALA A 439 8.62 15.83 -16.92
C ALA A 439 8.55 14.30 -16.76
N ASN A 440 9.44 13.57 -17.44
CA ASN A 440 9.71 12.13 -17.28
C ASN A 440 8.46 11.22 -17.15
N THR A 441 7.50 11.33 -18.05
CA THR A 441 6.43 10.34 -18.16
C THR A 441 6.96 9.05 -18.77
N ALA A 442 6.44 7.91 -18.33
CA ALA A 442 6.69 6.65 -19.02
C ALA A 442 6.25 6.81 -20.49
N PRO A 443 7.03 6.33 -21.48
CA PRO A 443 6.68 6.50 -22.89
C PRO A 443 5.28 5.96 -23.19
N ARG A 444 4.42 6.75 -23.84
CA ARG A 444 3.03 6.35 -24.11
C ARG A 444 2.97 5.17 -25.07
N GLN A 445 3.86 5.11 -26.06
CA GLN A 445 3.92 4.02 -27.01
C GLN A 445 5.05 3.04 -26.67
N LEU A 446 4.78 1.75 -26.79
CA LEU A 446 5.79 0.72 -26.54
C LEU A 446 7.03 0.91 -27.42
N SER A 447 6.85 1.33 -28.68
CA SER A 447 7.95 1.63 -29.62
C SER A 447 8.89 2.76 -29.16
N GLU A 448 8.45 3.61 -28.23
CA GLU A 448 9.23 4.74 -27.70
C GLU A 448 10.03 4.36 -26.45
N THR A 449 9.82 3.16 -25.92
CA THR A 449 10.49 2.67 -24.70
C THR A 449 11.96 2.30 -24.88
N GLY A 450 12.39 2.10 -26.14
CA GLY A 450 13.70 1.54 -26.45
C GLY A 450 13.84 0.03 -26.16
N CYS A 451 12.81 -0.63 -25.62
CA CYS A 451 12.79 -2.06 -25.28
C CYS A 451 12.29 -2.96 -26.40
N VAL A 452 11.70 -2.38 -27.45
CA VAL A 452 11.30 -3.07 -28.68
C VAL A 452 11.87 -2.35 -29.90
N SER A 453 11.79 -2.98 -31.06
CA SER A 453 12.09 -2.31 -32.33
C SER A 453 11.11 -1.17 -32.57
N SER A 454 11.64 0.00 -32.95
CA SER A 454 10.82 1.19 -33.26
C SER A 454 9.99 1.03 -34.54
N THR A 455 10.36 0.10 -35.43
CA THR A 455 9.66 -0.16 -36.69
C THR A 455 8.79 -1.42 -36.67
N ASP A 456 9.02 -2.32 -35.72
CA ASP A 456 8.19 -3.50 -35.46
C ASP A 456 8.14 -3.78 -33.94
N PRO A 457 7.21 -3.14 -33.21
CA PRO A 457 7.16 -3.24 -31.75
C PRO A 457 6.94 -4.66 -31.21
N LYS A 458 6.64 -5.64 -32.07
CA LYS A 458 6.52 -7.05 -31.70
C LYS A 458 7.88 -7.71 -31.46
N GLN A 459 8.95 -7.11 -31.98
CA GLN A 459 10.31 -7.62 -31.82
C GLN A 459 10.99 -6.93 -30.65
N PRO A 460 11.62 -7.68 -29.72
CA PRO A 460 12.44 -7.08 -28.67
C PRO A 460 13.62 -6.32 -29.27
N ALA A 461 14.09 -5.28 -28.58
CA ALA A 461 15.33 -4.61 -28.97
C ALA A 461 16.52 -5.60 -28.90
N SER A 462 17.51 -5.45 -29.77
CA SER A 462 18.59 -6.44 -29.95
C SER A 462 19.46 -6.66 -28.71
N GLY A 463 19.47 -5.71 -27.77
CA GLY A 463 20.21 -5.80 -26.50
C GLY A 463 19.55 -6.68 -25.43
N LEU A 464 18.30 -7.10 -25.65
CA LEU A 464 17.55 -7.90 -24.68
C LEU A 464 17.96 -9.37 -24.75
N ILE A 465 18.17 -9.97 -23.58
CA ILE A 465 18.56 -11.37 -23.43
C ILE A 465 17.29 -12.20 -23.14
N PRO A 466 16.86 -13.07 -24.06
CA PRO A 466 15.70 -13.91 -23.85
C PRO A 466 15.99 -15.00 -22.81
N TYR A 467 14.97 -15.37 -22.05
CA TYR A 467 15.06 -16.45 -21.06
C TYR A 467 13.73 -17.18 -20.91
N ALA A 468 13.79 -18.40 -20.40
CA ALA A 468 12.63 -19.16 -19.98
C ALA A 468 12.74 -19.51 -18.49
N ILE A 469 11.63 -19.93 -17.90
CA ILE A 469 11.57 -20.36 -16.50
C ILE A 469 10.96 -21.75 -16.43
N ASN A 470 11.46 -22.59 -15.54
CA ASN A 470 10.99 -23.98 -15.37
C ASN A 470 9.52 -24.06 -14.95
N ALA A 471 9.12 -23.28 -13.96
CA ALA A 471 7.78 -23.23 -13.41
C ALA A 471 7.16 -21.84 -13.67
N PRO A 472 6.30 -21.69 -14.69
CA PRO A 472 5.62 -20.42 -14.93
C PRO A 472 4.43 -20.21 -13.98
N PHE A 473 4.27 -18.99 -13.47
CA PHE A 473 3.08 -18.61 -12.70
C PHE A 473 1.83 -18.65 -13.58
N TRP A 474 0.66 -18.89 -12.99
CA TRP A 474 -0.62 -18.85 -13.69
C TRP A 474 -1.03 -17.42 -14.01
N SER A 475 -1.46 -17.18 -15.25
CA SER A 475 -2.01 -15.89 -15.69
C SER A 475 -3.09 -16.15 -16.73
N ASP A 476 -4.17 -16.79 -16.27
CA ASP A 476 -5.36 -17.12 -17.06
C ASP A 476 -5.05 -17.79 -18.40
N GLY A 477 -4.06 -18.68 -18.45
CA GLY A 477 -3.67 -19.41 -19.67
C GLY A 477 -2.96 -18.58 -20.74
N ALA A 478 -2.39 -17.42 -20.41
CA ALA A 478 -1.54 -16.66 -21.33
C ALA A 478 -0.15 -17.27 -21.48
N GLU A 479 0.31 -17.40 -22.72
CA GLU A 479 1.70 -17.71 -23.05
C GLU A 479 2.58 -16.48 -22.80
N LYS A 480 3.84 -16.71 -22.41
CA LYS A 480 4.74 -15.65 -21.97
C LYS A 480 6.12 -15.75 -22.58
N ASP A 481 6.51 -14.73 -23.33
CA ASP A 481 7.89 -14.49 -23.74
C ASP A 481 8.56 -13.54 -22.73
N ARG A 482 9.85 -13.72 -22.45
CA ARG A 482 10.54 -12.93 -21.41
C ARG A 482 11.94 -12.52 -21.82
N TRP A 483 12.34 -11.34 -21.36
CA TRP A 483 13.67 -10.78 -21.60
C TRP A 483 14.22 -10.03 -20.40
N ILE A 484 15.55 -10.02 -20.30
CA ILE A 484 16.32 -9.20 -19.36
C ILE A 484 17.10 -8.16 -20.16
N ALA A 485 17.01 -6.89 -19.75
CA ALA A 485 17.88 -5.83 -20.20
C ALA A 485 18.61 -5.25 -18.98
N LEU A 486 19.94 -5.24 -19.02
CA LEU A 486 20.78 -4.67 -17.96
C LEU A 486 21.52 -3.44 -18.50
N PRO A 487 21.84 -2.45 -17.66
CA PRO A 487 22.77 -1.40 -18.03
C PRO A 487 24.12 -1.97 -18.43
N GLU A 488 24.81 -1.30 -19.35
CA GLU A 488 26.13 -1.69 -19.83
C GLU A 488 27.14 -1.87 -18.68
N GLY A 489 27.92 -2.95 -18.75
CA GLY A 489 28.94 -3.28 -17.74
C GLY A 489 28.42 -3.74 -16.37
N GLN A 490 27.11 -3.76 -16.11
CA GLN A 490 26.55 -4.20 -14.83
C GLN A 490 26.19 -5.69 -14.84
N GLY A 491 26.35 -6.37 -13.70
CA GLY A 491 26.02 -7.79 -13.52
C GLY A 491 24.85 -8.01 -12.55
N ILE A 492 24.29 -9.22 -12.57
CA ILE A 492 23.25 -9.71 -11.67
C ILE A 492 23.91 -10.34 -10.45
N GLY A 493 23.56 -9.86 -9.26
CA GLY A 493 23.98 -10.47 -8.01
C GLY A 493 23.28 -11.79 -7.76
N VAL A 494 24.00 -12.82 -7.32
CA VAL A 494 23.43 -14.12 -6.97
C VAL A 494 23.50 -14.32 -5.45
N GLY A 495 22.34 -14.39 -4.80
CA GLY A 495 22.20 -14.64 -3.37
C GLY A 495 22.54 -16.08 -2.99
N THR A 496 22.84 -16.29 -1.70
CA THR A 496 23.14 -17.64 -1.16
C THR A 496 21.90 -18.54 -1.10
N ASP A 497 20.71 -17.95 -1.13
CA ASP A 497 19.41 -18.62 -1.25
C ASP A 497 19.02 -18.93 -2.70
N GLY A 498 19.79 -18.44 -3.68
CA GLY A 498 19.52 -18.59 -5.10
C GLY A 498 18.68 -17.48 -5.71
N ASP A 499 18.20 -16.52 -4.91
CA ASP A 499 17.49 -15.33 -5.38
C ASP A 499 18.47 -14.37 -6.07
N TRP A 500 18.01 -13.67 -7.12
CA TRP A 500 18.85 -12.75 -7.89
C TRP A 500 18.59 -11.29 -7.53
N SER A 501 19.66 -10.50 -7.48
CA SER A 501 19.59 -9.05 -7.29
C SER A 501 20.04 -8.31 -8.55
N PHE A 502 19.30 -7.28 -8.92
CA PHE A 502 19.47 -6.59 -10.19
C PHE A 502 20.00 -5.16 -9.97
N PRO A 503 20.92 -4.67 -10.82
CA PRO A 503 21.42 -3.30 -10.75
C PRO A 503 20.34 -2.27 -11.12
N ALA A 504 20.47 -1.05 -10.60
CA ALA A 504 19.62 0.07 -11.01
C ALA A 504 19.78 0.32 -12.52
N GLY A 505 18.68 0.60 -13.21
CA GLY A 505 18.59 0.69 -14.67
C GLY A 505 18.11 -0.60 -15.37
N THR A 506 17.89 -1.69 -14.63
CA THR A 506 17.41 -2.97 -15.19
C THR A 506 15.97 -2.88 -15.71
N VAL A 507 15.68 -3.52 -16.84
CA VAL A 507 14.32 -3.74 -17.34
C VAL A 507 14.05 -5.24 -17.53
N LEU A 508 12.96 -5.72 -16.94
CA LEU A 508 12.43 -7.05 -17.16
C LEU A 508 11.18 -6.94 -18.03
N MET A 509 11.24 -7.44 -19.26
CA MET A 509 10.13 -7.36 -20.21
C MET A 509 9.43 -8.70 -20.33
N LYS A 510 8.09 -8.67 -20.35
CA LYS A 510 7.24 -9.84 -20.60
C LYS A 510 6.20 -9.50 -21.66
N ASN A 511 6.01 -10.38 -22.63
CA ASN A 511 4.86 -10.35 -23.52
C ASN A 511 3.85 -11.41 -23.09
N PHE A 512 2.58 -11.06 -23.06
CA PHE A 512 1.48 -11.99 -22.78
C PHE A 512 0.68 -12.22 -24.06
N ARG A 513 0.51 -13.49 -24.42
CA ARG A 513 -0.19 -13.91 -25.63
C ARG A 513 -1.36 -14.82 -25.32
N ILE A 514 -2.44 -14.61 -26.06
CA ILE A 514 -3.56 -15.52 -26.15
C ILE A 514 -3.60 -16.11 -27.56
N GLY A 515 -3.22 -17.39 -27.68
CA GLY A 515 -2.95 -17.98 -28.98
C GLY A 515 -1.85 -17.20 -29.69
N THR A 516 -2.12 -16.66 -30.88
CA THR A 516 -1.15 -15.89 -31.65
C THR A 516 -1.16 -14.39 -31.36
N GLN A 517 -2.15 -13.88 -30.61
CA GLN A 517 -2.31 -12.44 -30.38
C GLN A 517 -1.58 -12.00 -29.12
N LEU A 518 -0.80 -10.93 -29.26
CA LEU A 518 -0.27 -10.17 -28.13
C LEU A 518 -1.40 -9.36 -27.52
N VAL A 519 -1.56 -9.49 -26.20
CA VAL A 519 -2.56 -8.75 -25.42
C VAL A 519 -1.87 -7.66 -24.61
N GLU A 520 -0.75 -8.01 -23.98
CA GLU A 520 -0.02 -7.11 -23.11
C GLU A 520 1.49 -7.24 -23.30
N THR A 521 2.20 -6.12 -23.28
CA THR A 521 3.63 -6.09 -22.96
C THR A 521 3.82 -5.40 -21.61
N ARG A 522 4.44 -6.09 -20.65
CA ARG A 522 4.73 -5.53 -19.33
C ARG A 522 6.22 -5.26 -19.18
N LEU A 523 6.55 -4.07 -18.72
CA LEU A 523 7.90 -3.66 -18.35
C LEU A 523 7.96 -3.53 -16.83
N PHE A 524 8.81 -4.32 -16.19
CA PHE A 524 9.11 -4.18 -14.76
C PHE A 524 10.54 -3.66 -14.61
N MET A 525 10.65 -2.43 -14.12
CA MET A 525 11.85 -1.63 -14.21
C MET A 525 12.43 -1.36 -12.84
N ARG A 526 13.73 -1.53 -12.70
CA ARG A 526 14.48 -0.99 -11.56
C ARG A 526 15.04 0.37 -11.97
N HIS A 527 14.43 1.44 -11.52
CA HIS A 527 14.77 2.80 -11.88
C HIS A 527 16.18 3.20 -11.40
N PRO A 528 16.76 4.31 -11.91
CA PRO A 528 18.07 4.80 -11.49
C PRO A 528 18.21 5.09 -9.99
N ASP A 529 17.12 5.44 -9.30
CA ASP A 529 17.05 5.61 -7.84
C ASP A 529 17.02 4.27 -7.08
N GLY A 530 16.96 3.14 -7.79
CA GLY A 530 16.95 1.79 -7.25
C GLY A 530 15.55 1.24 -6.95
N VAL A 531 14.49 2.04 -7.14
CA VAL A 531 13.08 1.69 -6.89
C VAL A 531 12.52 0.88 -8.07
N TRP A 532 11.61 -0.06 -7.79
CA TRP A 532 10.97 -0.86 -8.83
C TRP A 532 9.60 -0.29 -9.23
N GLY A 533 9.27 -0.34 -10.51
CA GLY A 533 7.97 0.06 -11.07
C GLY A 533 7.52 -0.88 -12.19
N GLY A 534 6.22 -1.19 -12.25
CA GLY A 534 5.62 -1.99 -13.31
C GLY A 534 4.80 -1.11 -14.26
N PHE A 535 4.85 -1.41 -15.56
CA PHE A 535 4.14 -0.66 -16.61
C PHE A 535 3.51 -1.64 -17.60
N SER A 536 2.19 -1.58 -17.75
CA SER A 536 1.40 -2.47 -18.62
C SER A 536 1.05 -1.75 -19.92
N TYR A 537 1.41 -2.33 -21.08
CA TYR A 537 1.08 -1.78 -22.40
C TYR A 537 0.06 -2.68 -23.10
N GLU A 538 -1.09 -2.13 -23.46
CA GLU A 538 -2.18 -2.82 -24.16
C GLU A 538 -1.94 -2.81 -25.67
N TRP A 539 -1.97 -3.99 -26.29
CA TRP A 539 -1.83 -4.13 -27.73
C TRP A 539 -3.12 -3.79 -28.48
N ASN A 540 -2.99 -3.07 -29.60
CA ASN A 540 -4.13 -2.83 -30.49
C ASN A 540 -4.55 -4.09 -31.25
N ALA A 541 -5.80 -4.07 -31.75
CA ALA A 541 -6.37 -5.18 -32.51
C ALA A 541 -5.57 -5.49 -33.79
N GLU A 542 -4.96 -4.48 -34.41
CA GLU A 542 -4.15 -4.61 -35.62
C GLU A 542 -2.76 -5.24 -35.38
N GLN A 543 -2.34 -5.41 -34.12
CA GLN A 543 -1.03 -5.98 -33.75
C GLN A 543 0.15 -5.19 -34.34
N THR A 544 0.04 -3.86 -34.30
CA THR A 544 1.04 -2.92 -34.82
C THR A 544 1.68 -2.05 -33.74
N GLN A 545 1.01 -1.84 -32.60
CA GLN A 545 1.50 -1.03 -31.49
C GLN A 545 0.87 -1.47 -30.17
N ALA A 546 1.55 -1.16 -29.07
CA ALA A 546 0.95 -1.19 -27.74
C ALA A 546 1.05 0.18 -27.05
N THR A 547 0.03 0.53 -26.27
CA THR A 547 -0.08 1.81 -25.58
C THR A 547 -0.09 1.60 -24.08
N LEU A 548 0.66 2.43 -23.35
CA LEU A 548 0.70 2.40 -21.89
C LEU A 548 -0.72 2.55 -21.33
N LEU A 549 -1.09 1.61 -20.46
CA LEU A 549 -2.25 1.73 -19.59
C LEU A 549 -1.82 2.28 -18.25
N GLU A 550 -2.41 3.41 -17.89
CA GLU A 550 -2.18 4.06 -16.61
C GLU A 550 -3.30 3.63 -15.64
N GLY A 551 -2.97 3.14 -14.44
CA GLY A 551 -3.97 2.77 -13.43
C GLY A 551 -4.64 1.41 -13.60
N GLY A 552 -4.15 0.55 -14.50
CA GLY A 552 -4.67 -0.81 -14.71
C GLY A 552 -6.00 -0.85 -15.47
N ALA A 553 -6.47 -2.06 -15.78
CA ALA A 553 -7.70 -2.29 -16.53
C ALA A 553 -8.16 -3.74 -16.48
N THR A 554 -9.46 -3.97 -16.64
CA THR A 554 -9.99 -5.26 -17.11
C THR A 554 -10.58 -5.08 -18.51
N ARG A 555 -10.25 -5.99 -19.43
CA ARG A 555 -10.79 -6.02 -20.79
C ARG A 555 -11.43 -7.35 -21.10
N ASP A 556 -12.58 -7.32 -21.76
CA ASP A 556 -13.14 -8.52 -22.40
C ASP A 556 -12.39 -8.74 -23.72
N LEU A 557 -11.75 -9.90 -23.86
CA LEU A 557 -11.06 -10.31 -25.09
C LEU A 557 -12.00 -11.05 -26.06
N GLY A 558 -13.27 -11.24 -25.70
CA GLY A 558 -14.24 -12.03 -26.43
C GLY A 558 -14.13 -13.52 -26.13
N GLY A 559 -15.14 -14.28 -26.54
CA GLY A 559 -15.20 -15.74 -26.31
C GLY A 559 -15.36 -16.13 -24.84
N GLY A 560 -15.85 -15.21 -23.99
CA GLY A 560 -16.02 -15.43 -22.55
C GLY A 560 -14.72 -15.32 -21.75
N ARG A 561 -13.68 -14.69 -22.32
CA ARG A 561 -12.37 -14.51 -21.66
C ARG A 561 -12.10 -13.04 -21.43
N SER A 562 -11.76 -12.70 -20.19
CA SER A 562 -11.29 -11.36 -19.83
C SER A 562 -9.80 -11.38 -19.48
N TRP A 563 -9.15 -10.23 -19.57
CA TRP A 563 -7.76 -10.01 -19.21
C TRP A 563 -7.65 -8.86 -18.21
N ILE A 564 -6.85 -9.05 -17.17
CA ILE A 564 -6.50 -8.02 -16.19
C ILE A 564 -5.11 -7.47 -16.52
N PHE A 565 -5.06 -6.18 -16.80
CA PHE A 565 -3.86 -5.37 -16.79
C PHE A 565 -3.71 -4.79 -15.38
N PRO A 566 -2.70 -5.21 -14.59
CA PRO A 566 -2.46 -4.59 -13.30
C PRO A 566 -1.96 -3.17 -13.50
N SER A 567 -2.38 -2.29 -12.60
CA SER A 567 -1.82 -0.97 -12.40
C SER A 567 -0.36 -1.04 -11.94
N GLU A 568 0.29 0.12 -11.97
CA GLU A 568 1.64 0.32 -11.47
C GLU A 568 1.76 -0.07 -9.99
N GLY A 569 0.73 0.22 -9.19
CA GLY A 569 0.63 -0.14 -7.78
C GLY A 569 0.38 -1.63 -7.56
N GLU A 570 -0.62 -2.21 -8.23
CA GLU A 570 -0.94 -3.64 -8.11
C GLU A 570 0.21 -4.56 -8.54
N CYS A 571 1.09 -4.10 -9.44
CA CYS A 571 2.32 -4.81 -9.76
C CYS A 571 3.16 -5.09 -8.49
N LEU A 572 3.20 -4.17 -7.53
CA LEU A 572 4.01 -4.27 -6.32
C LEU A 572 3.39 -5.15 -5.23
N ASP A 573 2.10 -5.49 -5.33
CA ASP A 573 1.41 -6.39 -4.39
C ASP A 573 2.02 -7.80 -4.41
N CYS A 574 2.38 -8.29 -5.60
CA CYS A 574 3.10 -9.55 -5.75
C CYS A 574 4.61 -9.37 -5.77
N HIS A 575 5.10 -8.27 -6.34
CA HIS A 575 6.53 -7.99 -6.41
C HIS A 575 7.02 -7.38 -5.10
N THR A 576 6.92 -8.12 -4.00
CA THR A 576 7.26 -7.67 -2.64
C THR A 576 8.78 -7.66 -2.41
N GLN A 577 9.25 -6.90 -1.42
CA GLN A 577 10.66 -6.91 -1.05
C GLN A 577 11.11 -8.29 -0.51
N ALA A 578 10.28 -8.95 0.29
CA ALA A 578 10.57 -10.28 0.82
C ALA A 578 10.71 -11.35 -0.28
N ALA A 579 9.99 -11.18 -1.39
CA ALA A 579 10.13 -12.02 -2.58
C ALA A 579 11.26 -11.59 -3.54
N GLY A 580 12.12 -10.65 -3.12
CA GLY A 580 13.26 -10.17 -3.91
C GLY A 580 12.89 -9.25 -5.08
N ARG A 581 11.63 -8.80 -5.19
CA ARG A 581 11.04 -8.01 -6.29
C ARG A 581 11.04 -8.70 -7.66
N SER A 582 12.03 -9.50 -8.01
CA SER A 582 12.16 -10.15 -9.31
C SER A 582 11.49 -11.54 -9.31
N LEU A 583 10.21 -11.59 -9.66
CA LEU A 583 9.45 -12.85 -9.63
C LEU A 583 9.90 -13.82 -10.73
N GLY A 584 10.41 -14.99 -10.32
CA GLY A 584 10.80 -16.10 -11.21
C GLY A 584 12.22 -16.01 -11.79
N LEU A 585 13.00 -14.98 -11.43
CA LEU A 585 14.41 -14.86 -11.78
C LEU A 585 15.26 -15.32 -10.60
N GLU A 586 15.41 -16.63 -10.49
CA GLU A 586 16.21 -17.30 -9.48
C GLU A 586 16.97 -18.47 -10.12
N THR A 587 18.05 -18.90 -9.49
CA THR A 587 18.94 -19.94 -10.03
C THR A 587 18.18 -21.22 -10.39
N ALA A 588 17.23 -21.66 -9.56
CA ALA A 588 16.47 -22.89 -9.80
C ALA A 588 15.45 -22.78 -10.96
N GLN A 589 14.96 -21.58 -11.27
CA GLN A 589 14.05 -21.36 -12.41
C GLN A 589 14.80 -21.36 -13.74
N LEU A 590 16.02 -20.83 -13.77
CA LEU A 590 16.82 -20.68 -14.98
C LEU A 590 17.81 -21.84 -15.18
N ASN A 591 17.92 -22.78 -14.25
CA ASN A 591 18.67 -24.01 -14.48
C ASN A 591 17.92 -24.97 -15.42
N ARG A 592 17.92 -24.63 -16.71
CA ARG A 592 17.24 -25.36 -17.79
C ARG A 592 17.95 -25.16 -19.11
N SER A 593 17.64 -26.02 -20.08
CA SER A 593 18.04 -25.80 -21.47
C SER A 593 17.05 -24.85 -22.17
N PHE A 594 17.61 -23.95 -22.98
CA PHE A 594 16.88 -22.98 -23.79
C PHE A 594 17.55 -22.81 -25.15
N THR A 595 16.75 -22.68 -26.21
CA THR A 595 17.21 -22.40 -27.57
C THR A 595 17.20 -20.90 -27.80
N TYR A 596 18.38 -20.31 -27.95
CA TYR A 596 18.52 -18.87 -28.14
C TYR A 596 18.18 -18.48 -29.58
N PRO A 597 17.15 -17.65 -29.83
CA PRO A 597 16.73 -17.29 -31.18
C PRO A 597 17.82 -16.63 -32.04
N GLN A 598 18.76 -15.92 -31.40
CA GLN A 598 19.83 -15.19 -32.09
C GLN A 598 20.86 -16.11 -32.75
N THR A 599 21.10 -17.29 -32.18
CA THR A 599 22.16 -18.22 -32.61
C THR A 599 21.62 -19.58 -33.02
N ASN A 600 20.35 -19.84 -32.72
CA ASN A 600 19.68 -21.14 -32.87
C ASN A 600 20.41 -22.29 -32.14
N ARG A 601 21.17 -21.98 -31.08
CA ARG A 601 21.84 -22.98 -30.23
C ARG A 601 21.05 -23.21 -28.96
N SER A 602 20.95 -24.48 -28.58
CA SER A 602 20.42 -24.89 -27.27
C SER A 602 21.56 -25.04 -26.27
N ALA A 603 21.45 -24.38 -25.13
CA ALA A 603 22.40 -24.47 -24.03
C ALA A 603 21.67 -24.31 -22.70
N ASN A 604 22.33 -24.62 -21.59
CA ASN A 604 21.81 -24.28 -20.28
C ASN A 604 21.86 -22.75 -20.08
N GLU A 605 20.80 -22.16 -19.54
CA GLU A 605 20.73 -20.70 -19.38
C GLU A 605 21.76 -20.20 -18.36
N LEU A 606 21.98 -20.87 -17.23
CA LEU A 606 23.01 -20.48 -16.25
C LEU A 606 24.41 -20.52 -16.87
N THR A 607 24.73 -21.57 -17.64
CA THR A 607 26.00 -21.66 -18.36
C THR A 607 26.16 -20.52 -19.35
N THR A 608 25.09 -20.18 -20.08
CA THR A 608 25.10 -19.09 -21.06
C THR A 608 25.26 -17.72 -20.39
N LEU A 609 24.54 -17.48 -19.29
CA LEU A 609 24.58 -16.22 -18.54
C LEU A 609 25.93 -16.02 -17.85
N ASN A 610 26.55 -17.08 -17.33
CA ASN A 610 27.95 -17.06 -16.86
C ASN A 610 28.92 -16.73 -18.01
N HIS A 611 28.78 -17.40 -19.16
CA HIS A 611 29.66 -17.22 -20.31
C HIS A 611 29.67 -15.78 -20.83
N ILE A 612 28.49 -15.14 -20.88
CA ILE A 612 28.38 -13.74 -21.31
C ILE A 612 28.64 -12.73 -20.18
N GLY A 613 29.09 -13.18 -18.99
CA GLY A 613 29.45 -12.32 -17.87
C GLY A 613 28.26 -11.60 -17.23
N LEU A 614 27.08 -12.20 -17.24
CA LEU A 614 25.86 -11.60 -16.68
C LEU A 614 25.70 -11.83 -15.18
N LEU A 615 26.29 -12.89 -14.62
CA LEU A 615 26.14 -13.28 -13.21
C LEU A 615 27.39 -12.91 -12.41
N THR A 616 27.22 -12.33 -11.21
CA THR A 616 28.31 -11.87 -10.34
C THR A 616 28.00 -12.20 -8.86
N PRO A 617 28.78 -13.08 -8.21
CA PRO A 617 29.83 -13.91 -8.80
C PRO A 617 29.25 -14.89 -9.84
N ALA A 618 30.12 -15.44 -10.69
CA ALA A 618 29.73 -16.52 -11.58
C ALA A 618 29.21 -17.71 -10.75
N ILE A 619 28.10 -18.31 -11.18
CA ILE A 619 27.55 -19.50 -10.53
C ILE A 619 28.47 -20.70 -10.84
N ALA A 620 28.56 -21.67 -9.92
CA ALA A 620 29.24 -22.94 -10.20
C ALA A 620 28.57 -23.70 -11.36
N ASP A 621 29.14 -24.83 -11.77
CA ASP A 621 28.62 -25.64 -12.88
C ASP A 621 27.10 -25.88 -12.72
N ALA A 622 26.33 -25.58 -13.78
CA ALA A 622 24.88 -25.70 -13.78
C ALA A 622 24.40 -27.11 -13.39
N SER A 623 25.20 -28.16 -13.65
CA SER A 623 24.89 -29.53 -13.24
C SER A 623 24.87 -29.73 -11.72
N THR A 624 25.45 -28.80 -10.96
CA THR A 624 25.51 -28.81 -9.49
C THR A 624 24.46 -27.91 -8.85
N GLN A 625 23.73 -27.13 -9.65
CA GLN A 625 22.76 -26.16 -9.19
C GLN A 625 21.36 -26.78 -9.05
N PRO A 626 20.50 -26.27 -8.16
CA PRO A 626 19.11 -26.70 -8.10
C PRO A 626 18.37 -26.38 -9.40
N SER A 627 17.32 -27.14 -9.70
CA SER A 627 16.41 -26.90 -10.83
C SER A 627 14.99 -27.22 -10.39
N LEU A 628 14.05 -26.29 -10.61
CA LEU A 628 12.63 -26.55 -10.37
C LEU A 628 12.08 -27.46 -11.47
N PRO A 629 11.23 -28.45 -11.16
CA PRO A 629 10.46 -29.13 -12.19
C PRO A 629 9.36 -28.22 -12.75
N ASP A 630 8.97 -28.45 -14.01
CA ASP A 630 7.73 -27.90 -14.57
C ASP A 630 6.53 -28.54 -13.83
N PRO A 631 5.67 -27.74 -13.15
CA PRO A 631 4.50 -28.25 -12.44
C PRO A 631 3.56 -29.11 -13.30
N TYR A 632 3.48 -28.81 -14.60
CA TYR A 632 2.60 -29.53 -15.54
C TYR A 632 3.35 -30.56 -16.38
N GLY A 633 4.69 -30.62 -16.25
CA GLY A 633 5.54 -31.57 -16.94
C GLY A 633 5.55 -32.96 -16.28
N THR A 634 6.39 -33.86 -16.80
CA THR A 634 6.54 -35.24 -16.31
C THR A 634 7.83 -35.47 -15.52
N THR A 635 8.67 -34.45 -15.37
CA THR A 635 9.96 -34.53 -14.67
C THR A 635 9.78 -34.21 -13.19
N GLY A 636 10.52 -34.91 -12.32
CA GLY A 636 10.40 -34.78 -10.87
C GLY A 636 9.23 -35.59 -10.29
N THR A 637 9.19 -35.71 -8.97
CA THR A 637 8.09 -36.42 -8.29
C THR A 637 6.81 -35.57 -8.29
N LEU A 638 5.68 -36.17 -7.92
CA LEU A 638 4.44 -35.42 -7.68
C LEU A 638 4.64 -34.32 -6.63
N ASN A 639 5.39 -34.64 -5.56
CA ASN A 639 5.74 -33.67 -4.52
C ASN A 639 6.56 -32.50 -5.10
N ASP A 640 7.61 -32.77 -5.87
CA ASP A 640 8.46 -31.71 -6.40
C ASP A 640 7.67 -30.75 -7.31
N ARG A 641 6.82 -31.30 -8.19
CA ARG A 641 5.96 -30.49 -9.08
C ARG A 641 4.95 -29.65 -8.30
N ALA A 642 4.29 -30.23 -7.29
CA ALA A 642 3.35 -29.50 -6.44
C ALA A 642 4.05 -28.39 -5.62
N ARG A 643 5.25 -28.65 -5.09
CA ARG A 643 6.03 -27.64 -4.37
C ARG A 643 6.53 -26.52 -5.29
N ALA A 644 6.92 -26.84 -6.52
CA ALA A 644 7.27 -25.83 -7.52
C ALA A 644 6.09 -24.94 -7.89
N TYR A 645 4.88 -25.51 -7.96
CA TYR A 645 3.64 -24.77 -8.16
C TYR A 645 3.38 -23.77 -7.04
N LEU A 646 3.42 -24.22 -5.78
CA LEU A 646 3.18 -23.38 -4.60
C LEU A 646 4.24 -22.29 -4.45
N HIS A 647 5.51 -22.61 -4.73
CA HIS A 647 6.58 -21.63 -4.75
C HIS A 647 6.29 -20.51 -5.75
N THR A 648 5.89 -20.88 -6.97
CA THR A 648 5.71 -19.94 -8.07
C THR A 648 4.43 -19.11 -7.97
N ASN A 649 3.35 -19.66 -7.41
CA ASN A 649 2.04 -19.00 -7.39
C ASN A 649 1.61 -18.48 -6.01
N CYS A 650 2.29 -18.86 -4.93
CA CYS A 650 1.83 -18.56 -3.57
C CYS A 650 2.93 -17.98 -2.68
N SER A 651 4.20 -18.36 -2.86
CA SER A 651 5.26 -17.97 -1.92
C SER A 651 5.57 -16.47 -1.93
N GLN A 652 5.19 -15.72 -2.97
CA GLN A 652 5.38 -14.28 -3.03
C GLN A 652 4.67 -13.55 -1.89
N CYS A 653 3.50 -14.05 -1.50
CA CYS A 653 2.69 -13.54 -0.41
C CYS A 653 2.88 -14.37 0.88
N HIS A 654 3.07 -15.68 0.74
CA HIS A 654 3.21 -16.63 1.83
C HIS A 654 4.67 -17.07 2.03
N ARG A 655 5.48 -16.15 2.54
CA ARG A 655 6.85 -16.39 3.01
C ARG A 655 7.16 -15.45 4.19
N PRO A 656 8.24 -15.69 4.97
CA PRO A 656 8.65 -14.76 6.02
C PRO A 656 8.86 -13.34 5.47
N GLY A 657 8.26 -12.34 6.14
CA GLY A 657 8.25 -10.94 5.69
C GLY A 657 7.33 -10.63 4.51
N GLY A 658 6.51 -11.60 4.08
CA GLY A 658 5.49 -11.40 3.05
C GLY A 658 4.32 -10.53 3.54
N VAL A 659 3.41 -10.20 2.62
CA VAL A 659 2.31 -9.24 2.86
C VAL A 659 1.11 -9.83 3.61
N THR A 660 1.13 -11.13 3.92
CA THR A 660 -0.01 -11.79 4.59
C THR A 660 0.19 -11.86 6.08
N SER A 661 -0.90 -11.72 6.85
CA SER A 661 -0.90 -11.91 8.31
C SER A 661 -0.80 -13.38 8.75
N THR A 662 -0.71 -14.32 7.81
CA THR A 662 -0.56 -15.75 8.10
C THR A 662 0.92 -16.13 8.19
N ASN A 663 1.29 -16.92 9.21
CA ASN A 663 2.66 -17.42 9.38
C ASN A 663 2.97 -18.62 8.46
N LEU A 664 2.80 -18.46 7.14
CA LEU A 664 3.05 -19.51 6.14
C LEU A 664 4.36 -19.27 5.38
N ASP A 665 5.04 -20.36 5.03
CA ASP A 665 6.21 -20.33 4.15
C ASP A 665 6.12 -21.40 3.05
N LEU A 666 5.68 -20.98 1.86
CA LEU A 666 5.41 -21.85 0.71
C LEU A 666 6.57 -21.89 -0.28
N ARG A 667 7.77 -21.43 0.09
CA ARG A 667 8.96 -21.53 -0.77
C ARG A 667 9.29 -22.99 -1.08
N TYR A 668 9.90 -23.23 -2.25
CA TYR A 668 10.22 -24.58 -2.74
C TYR A 668 11.12 -25.36 -1.79
N THR A 669 12.12 -24.68 -1.20
CA THR A 669 13.13 -25.27 -0.32
C THR A 669 12.65 -25.50 1.11
N THR A 670 11.50 -24.95 1.50
CA THR A 670 10.96 -25.10 2.85
C THR A 670 10.32 -26.49 3.00
N SER A 671 10.74 -27.30 3.97
CA SER A 671 10.14 -28.62 4.20
C SER A 671 8.63 -28.51 4.49
N LEU A 672 7.83 -29.55 4.18
CA LEU A 672 6.38 -29.49 4.39
C LEU A 672 6.01 -29.16 5.85
N THR A 673 6.72 -29.72 6.81
CA THR A 673 6.56 -29.39 8.23
C THR A 673 6.88 -27.91 8.53
N ALA A 674 7.93 -27.35 7.94
CA ALA A 674 8.35 -25.96 8.19
C ALA A 674 7.48 -24.90 7.48
N THR A 675 6.60 -25.32 6.56
CA THR A 675 5.68 -24.39 5.88
C THR A 675 4.64 -23.77 6.80
N ASN A 676 4.41 -24.38 7.98
CA ASN A 676 3.26 -24.13 8.87
C ASN A 676 1.89 -24.27 8.18
N ALA A 677 1.81 -24.90 7.00
CA ALA A 677 0.56 -25.14 6.28
C ALA A 677 -0.03 -26.53 6.59
N CYS A 678 0.83 -27.53 6.81
CA CYS A 678 0.39 -28.91 6.94
C CYS A 678 -0.29 -29.20 8.28
N ASN A 679 -1.51 -29.72 8.21
CA ASN A 679 -2.40 -30.01 9.34
C ASN A 679 -2.63 -28.80 10.28
N THR A 680 -2.49 -27.58 9.74
CA THR A 680 -2.72 -26.34 10.49
C THR A 680 -4.17 -25.92 10.41
N VAL A 681 -4.77 -25.55 11.54
CA VAL A 681 -6.12 -25.00 11.61
C VAL A 681 -6.12 -23.58 11.02
N PRO A 682 -7.03 -23.24 10.08
CA PRO A 682 -7.10 -21.90 9.51
C PRO A 682 -7.41 -20.83 10.56
N GLN A 683 -6.69 -19.71 10.50
CA GLN A 683 -6.93 -18.58 11.40
C GLN A 683 -7.99 -17.60 10.87
N ARG A 684 -8.31 -17.64 9.56
CA ARG A 684 -9.25 -16.72 8.90
C ARG A 684 -10.19 -17.46 7.95
N GLY A 685 -11.40 -17.76 8.46
CA GLY A 685 -12.47 -18.44 7.73
C GLY A 685 -12.14 -19.89 7.36
N ASP A 686 -13.16 -20.74 7.32
CA ASP A 686 -13.03 -22.17 7.00
C ASP A 686 -13.69 -22.54 5.66
N LEU A 687 -14.24 -21.56 4.94
CA LEU A 687 -15.01 -21.73 3.71
C LEU A 687 -16.22 -22.69 3.86
N GLY A 688 -16.74 -22.84 5.08
CA GLY A 688 -17.83 -23.77 5.39
C GLY A 688 -17.40 -25.23 5.52
N LEU A 689 -16.09 -25.51 5.61
CA LEU A 689 -15.56 -26.88 5.78
C LEU A 689 -15.64 -27.40 7.22
N GLY A 690 -15.96 -26.55 8.20
CA GLY A 690 -16.17 -26.95 9.59
C GLY A 690 -14.89 -27.39 10.31
N SER A 691 -15.03 -28.26 11.32
CA SER A 691 -13.94 -28.65 12.22
C SER A 691 -12.77 -29.38 11.55
N ASP A 692 -13.01 -29.97 10.38
CA ASP A 692 -12.02 -30.75 9.64
C ASP A 692 -11.16 -29.87 8.71
N ALA A 693 -11.49 -28.58 8.60
CA ALA A 693 -10.75 -27.62 7.79
C ALA A 693 -9.29 -27.54 8.23
N ARG A 694 -8.36 -27.71 7.28
CA ARG A 694 -6.94 -27.41 7.46
C ARG A 694 -6.44 -26.56 6.31
N VAL A 695 -5.36 -25.81 6.53
CA VAL A 695 -4.67 -25.11 5.43
C VAL A 695 -4.27 -26.13 4.35
N ILE A 696 -3.56 -27.19 4.75
CA ILE A 696 -3.37 -28.44 4.00
C ILE A 696 -3.75 -29.61 4.92
N ALA A 697 -4.72 -30.43 4.54
CA ALA A 697 -5.11 -31.65 5.24
C ALA A 697 -4.50 -32.87 4.51
N PRO A 698 -3.45 -33.52 5.06
CA PRO A 698 -2.88 -34.72 4.45
C PRO A 698 -3.94 -35.79 4.16
N GLY A 699 -3.98 -36.28 2.92
CA GLY A 699 -4.92 -37.30 2.47
C GLY A 699 -6.33 -36.79 2.15
N SER A 700 -6.58 -35.47 2.23
CA SER A 700 -7.89 -34.88 1.91
C SER A 700 -7.76 -33.49 1.30
N SER A 701 -7.72 -33.44 -0.02
CA SER A 701 -7.83 -32.21 -0.81
C SER A 701 -9.16 -31.49 -0.57
N ALA A 702 -10.24 -32.24 -0.34
CA ALA A 702 -11.57 -31.71 -0.01
C ALA A 702 -11.59 -30.84 1.26
N ASN A 703 -10.82 -31.24 2.29
CA ASN A 703 -10.73 -30.52 3.57
C ASN A 703 -9.58 -29.49 3.61
N SER A 704 -8.89 -29.28 2.48
CA SER A 704 -7.75 -28.38 2.36
C SER A 704 -8.15 -27.01 1.82
N LEU A 705 -7.90 -25.96 2.60
CA LEU A 705 -8.23 -24.59 2.21
C LEU A 705 -7.46 -24.13 0.97
N VAL A 706 -6.19 -24.54 0.81
CA VAL A 706 -5.38 -24.14 -0.34
C VAL A 706 -6.09 -24.54 -1.66
N VAL A 707 -6.56 -25.77 -1.77
CA VAL A 707 -7.30 -26.27 -2.95
C VAL A 707 -8.60 -25.50 -3.15
N ASN A 708 -9.37 -25.34 -2.07
CA ASN A 708 -10.65 -24.63 -2.12
C ASN A 708 -10.49 -23.17 -2.55
N ARG A 709 -9.46 -22.45 -2.08
CA ARG A 709 -9.19 -21.06 -2.48
C ARG A 709 -8.67 -20.96 -3.91
N MET A 710 -7.83 -21.90 -4.36
CA MET A 710 -7.35 -21.95 -5.75
C MET A 710 -8.48 -22.11 -6.76
N ASN A 711 -9.56 -22.81 -6.37
CA ASN A 711 -10.70 -23.10 -7.22
C ASN A 711 -11.81 -22.02 -7.21
N ARG A 712 -11.58 -20.87 -6.57
CA ARG A 712 -12.55 -19.76 -6.44
C ARG A 712 -12.07 -18.50 -7.11
N ARG A 713 -13.00 -17.59 -7.43
CA ARG A 713 -12.72 -16.24 -7.97
C ARG A 713 -13.57 -15.15 -7.31
N ASP A 714 -13.98 -15.39 -6.06
CA ASP A 714 -14.62 -14.40 -5.19
C ASP A 714 -13.60 -13.81 -4.21
N SER A 715 -14.06 -13.06 -3.20
CA SER A 715 -13.21 -12.44 -2.17
C SER A 715 -12.37 -13.43 -1.35
N SER A 716 -12.61 -14.74 -1.47
CA SER A 716 -11.80 -15.79 -0.83
C SER A 716 -10.82 -16.48 -1.76
N ALA A 717 -10.73 -16.06 -3.03
CA ALA A 717 -9.84 -16.64 -4.04
C ALA A 717 -8.35 -16.50 -3.70
N MET A 718 -7.55 -17.45 -4.18
CA MET A 718 -6.09 -17.37 -4.19
C MET A 718 -5.53 -17.81 -5.56
N PRO A 719 -4.64 -17.02 -6.19
CA PRO A 719 -4.25 -15.66 -5.80
C PRO A 719 -5.44 -14.67 -5.87
N PRO A 720 -5.43 -13.58 -5.07
CA PRO A 720 -6.55 -12.64 -4.98
C PRO A 720 -6.59 -11.63 -6.13
N LEU A 721 -5.52 -11.54 -6.92
CA LEU A 721 -5.35 -10.55 -7.97
C LEU A 721 -4.77 -11.17 -9.26
N ALA A 722 -4.91 -10.45 -10.38
CA ALA A 722 -4.37 -10.79 -11.70
C ALA A 722 -4.81 -12.14 -12.32
N SER A 723 -5.89 -12.76 -11.84
CA SER A 723 -6.50 -13.93 -12.46
C SER A 723 -8.02 -13.96 -12.29
N LEU A 724 -8.74 -14.16 -13.39
CA LEU A 724 -10.20 -14.31 -13.44
C LEU A 724 -10.65 -15.75 -13.64
N THR A 725 -9.72 -16.67 -13.91
CA THR A 725 -10.05 -18.07 -14.20
C THR A 725 -9.25 -19.03 -13.33
N PRO A 726 -9.88 -20.02 -12.65
CA PRO A 726 -9.17 -21.07 -11.93
C PRO A 726 -8.19 -21.82 -12.82
N ASP A 727 -6.98 -22.04 -12.30
CA ASP A 727 -6.04 -22.96 -12.91
C ASP A 727 -6.45 -24.39 -12.59
N THR A 728 -7.30 -24.97 -13.43
CA THR A 728 -7.84 -26.32 -13.22
C THR A 728 -6.73 -27.38 -13.18
N ALA A 729 -5.66 -27.19 -13.94
CA ALA A 729 -4.52 -28.12 -13.95
C ALA A 729 -3.72 -28.02 -12.65
N GLY A 730 -3.46 -26.79 -12.17
CA GLY A 730 -2.81 -26.53 -10.89
C GLY A 730 -3.62 -27.04 -9.71
N VAL A 731 -4.93 -26.79 -9.70
CA VAL A 731 -5.87 -27.34 -8.70
C VAL A 731 -5.80 -28.86 -8.68
N SER A 732 -5.79 -29.51 -9.86
CA SER A 732 -5.68 -30.97 -9.94
C SER A 732 -4.34 -31.49 -9.41
N LEU A 733 -3.23 -30.85 -9.77
CA LEU A 733 -1.88 -31.19 -9.30
C LEU A 733 -1.80 -31.12 -7.76
N ILE A 734 -2.24 -30.01 -7.17
CA ILE A 734 -2.20 -29.80 -5.72
C ILE A 734 -3.15 -30.76 -5.02
N SER A 735 -4.33 -31.03 -5.58
CA SER A 735 -5.28 -32.00 -5.01
C SER A 735 -4.67 -33.40 -4.98
N GLN A 736 -4.14 -33.88 -6.10
CA GLN A 736 -3.49 -35.19 -6.19
C GLN A 736 -2.30 -35.31 -5.22
N TRP A 737 -1.50 -34.25 -5.11
CA TRP A 737 -0.40 -34.21 -4.16
C TRP A 737 -0.90 -34.35 -2.72
N ILE A 738 -1.87 -33.53 -2.31
CA ILE A 738 -2.43 -33.56 -0.96
C ILE A 738 -3.05 -34.92 -0.65
N ASP A 739 -3.82 -35.50 -1.57
CA ASP A 739 -4.46 -36.81 -1.41
C ASP A 739 -3.43 -37.95 -1.30
N SER A 740 -2.22 -37.76 -1.83
CA SER A 740 -1.11 -38.71 -1.69
C SER A 740 -0.36 -38.62 -0.36
N LEU A 741 -0.55 -37.55 0.42
CA LEU A 741 0.14 -37.35 1.70
C LEU A 741 -0.48 -38.22 2.80
N SER A 742 0.34 -39.01 3.49
CA SER A 742 -0.08 -39.75 4.69
C SER A 742 0.19 -39.00 6.00
N SER A 743 1.10 -38.03 5.98
CA SER A 743 1.50 -37.22 7.14
C SER A 743 2.16 -35.92 6.67
N CYS A 744 2.59 -35.08 7.63
CA CYS A 744 3.32 -33.84 7.37
C CYS A 744 4.84 -33.99 7.30
N GLN A 745 5.36 -35.23 7.42
CA GLN A 745 6.78 -35.55 7.42
C GLN A 745 7.29 -35.97 6.05
#